data_AF-A0A448ZWK7-F1
#
_entry.id   AF-A0A448ZWK7-F1
#
_cell.length_a   1.000
_cell.length_b   1.000
_cell.length_c   1.000
_cell.angle_alpha   90.00
_cell.angle_beta   90.00
_cell.angle_gamma   90.00
#
_symmetry.space_group_name_H-M   'P 1'
#
loop_
_entity.id
_entity.type
_entity.pdbx_description
1 polymer ?
#
loop_
_entity_poly.entity_id
_entity_poly.type
_entity_poly.pdbx_seq_one_letter_code
_entity_poly.pdbx_strand_id
1 'polypeptide(L)'
;MAKEVILGIDLGTTNSVVAVMENGQPKILENPNGKRTTPSVVAFKNGETIVGEVAKRQIETNPDCVASVKRLMGSSKTIHVNGKDYKPEEISAIILSYLKDYAEKKIGQPVKKVVITVPAYFDNSQREATKNAGIIAGLDVVRIINEPTAAALAYGLQGDKNLNKKVLVFDLGGGTFDVSLLEIETGTFEVLATSGDNKLGGDDWDNVIVAWLIKQIKEKYSYDVSKDKMALARLKEEAERAKITLSESLIANISLPFLAMSSNGPINVELDLKRSEFEHMTEHLLERIKKPLHDAIASANITAAEIHEVLMVGGSTRMPAVQALVQKTLGKKLNSSINPDEVVAAGAAIQGGVLAGDVQDVLLLDVTPLTLGIQVEGDIMAPLIPRNTTIPVTKSQIFSTATDNQTAVTVMVVQGERKIASANKILGQFNLENIEPAPRGVPQIEVSFSIDVNGITKVTAKDTKTNKEQTITIQNTSELSKDEVEKLVKEAEENRENDKKKVREVETIVKAESLVFEIEKALSSTEFENTSQAQKDAITQELNEIKELIVLKDIDALEEKLKDFDKRMQDALQILRNSEYDPNYKPKEEKYDEIVINDSDKEAAKKEIDKEVKSESASKTKSVKVSKPKEEPKKEEKAKKETKSSKSSTTKKPNKK
;
A
#
# COMPACT_ATOMS: atom_id res chain seq x y z
N MET A 1 10.25 -21.88 -22.72
CA MET A 1 9.37 -21.77 -21.53
C MET A 1 9.09 -20.29 -21.33
N ALA A 2 7.83 -19.90 -21.09
CA ALA A 2 7.52 -18.53 -20.72
C ALA A 2 8.32 -18.18 -19.46
N LYS A 3 8.90 -16.98 -19.45
CA LYS A 3 9.72 -16.51 -18.34
C LYS A 3 8.84 -16.41 -17.09
N GLU A 4 9.29 -17.00 -15.98
CA GLU A 4 8.52 -16.99 -14.75
C GLU A 4 8.47 -15.57 -14.19
N VAL A 5 7.27 -15.03 -14.01
CA VAL A 5 7.06 -13.66 -13.50
C VAL A 5 7.04 -13.69 -11.98
N ILE A 6 7.79 -12.80 -11.35
CA ILE A 6 7.79 -12.59 -9.90
C ILE A 6 7.16 -11.22 -9.62
N LEU A 7 6.06 -11.18 -8.88
CA LEU A 7 5.44 -9.91 -8.47
C LEU A 7 6.29 -9.24 -7.39
N GLY A 8 6.38 -7.92 -7.43
CA GLY A 8 6.76 -7.10 -6.28
C GLY A 8 5.51 -6.48 -5.67
N ILE A 9 5.21 -6.81 -4.41
CA ILE A 9 4.06 -6.24 -3.70
C ILE A 9 4.55 -5.40 -2.53
N ASP A 10 4.17 -4.12 -2.56
CA ASP A 10 4.12 -3.31 -1.35
C ASP A 10 2.80 -3.55 -0.63
N LEU A 11 2.83 -4.30 0.47
CA LEU A 11 1.65 -4.56 1.30
C LEU A 11 1.57 -3.49 2.38
N GLY A 12 1.10 -2.28 2.09
CA GLY A 12 1.10 -1.18 3.06
C GLY A 12 -0.07 -1.20 4.04
N THR A 13 0.05 -0.41 5.12
CA THR A 13 -1.00 -0.30 6.15
C THR A 13 -2.30 0.31 5.59
N THR A 14 -2.17 1.34 4.76
CA THR A 14 -3.31 2.10 4.21
C THR A 14 -3.57 1.74 2.75
N ASN A 15 -2.51 1.61 1.95
CA ASN A 15 -2.58 1.26 0.54
C ASN A 15 -1.55 0.18 0.25
N SER A 16 -1.86 -0.67 -0.73
CA SER A 16 -0.96 -1.65 -1.29
C SER A 16 -0.73 -1.38 -2.78
N VAL A 17 0.44 -1.75 -3.28
CA VAL A 17 0.86 -1.52 -4.66
C VAL A 17 1.50 -2.80 -5.20
N VAL A 18 1.21 -3.14 -6.46
CA VAL A 18 1.81 -4.29 -7.13
C VAL A 18 2.55 -3.83 -8.38
N ALA A 19 3.73 -4.42 -8.58
CA ALA A 19 4.62 -4.13 -9.67
C ALA A 19 5.23 -5.41 -10.25
N VAL A 20 5.70 -5.32 -11.47
CA VAL A 20 6.41 -6.40 -12.18
C VAL A 20 7.63 -5.84 -12.90
N MET A 21 8.59 -6.70 -13.23
CA MET A 21 9.65 -6.34 -14.17
C MET A 21 9.15 -6.56 -15.60
N GLU A 22 9.20 -5.49 -16.41
CA GLU A 22 8.88 -5.53 -17.83
C GLU A 22 10.02 -4.84 -18.58
N ASN A 23 10.65 -5.53 -19.54
CA ASN A 23 11.77 -4.99 -20.34
C ASN A 23 12.92 -4.43 -19.50
N GLY A 24 13.24 -5.08 -18.37
CA GLY A 24 14.32 -4.65 -17.47
C GLY A 24 14.00 -3.42 -16.62
N GLN A 25 12.75 -2.96 -16.61
CA GLN A 25 12.29 -1.84 -15.79
C GLN A 25 11.11 -2.25 -14.90
N PRO A 26 11.02 -1.73 -13.67
CA PRO A 26 9.84 -1.95 -12.84
C PRO A 26 8.63 -1.21 -13.41
N LYS A 27 7.51 -1.90 -13.51
CA LYS A 27 6.23 -1.36 -13.97
C LYS A 27 5.18 -1.59 -12.89
N ILE A 28 4.61 -0.50 -12.39
CA ILE A 28 3.45 -0.56 -11.48
C ILE A 28 2.21 -0.94 -12.28
N LEU A 29 1.42 -1.86 -11.76
CA LEU A 29 0.16 -2.28 -12.37
C LEU A 29 -1.00 -1.52 -11.75
N GLU A 30 -1.85 -0.95 -12.59
CA GLU A 30 -3.08 -0.32 -12.09
C GLU A 30 -4.11 -1.39 -11.73
N ASN A 31 -4.89 -1.11 -10.70
CA ASN A 31 -6.04 -1.90 -10.29
C ASN A 31 -7.21 -1.75 -11.30
N PRO A 32 -8.30 -2.51 -11.16
CA PRO A 32 -9.47 -2.43 -12.05
C PRO A 32 -10.12 -1.03 -12.15
N ASN A 33 -9.88 -0.15 -11.17
CA ASN A 33 -10.38 1.23 -11.15
C ASN A 33 -9.42 2.21 -11.85
N GLY A 34 -8.34 1.73 -12.47
CA GLY A 34 -7.33 2.56 -13.14
C GLY A 34 -6.39 3.31 -12.18
N LYS A 35 -6.36 2.94 -10.89
CA LYS A 35 -5.46 3.52 -9.89
C LYS A 35 -4.24 2.64 -9.69
N ARG A 36 -3.09 3.24 -9.41
CA ARG A 36 -1.81 2.54 -9.17
C ARG A 36 -1.64 2.06 -7.73
N THR A 37 -2.51 2.51 -6.84
CA THR A 37 -2.56 2.12 -5.43
C THR A 37 -3.93 1.53 -5.13
N THR A 38 -3.98 0.49 -4.30
CA THR A 38 -5.22 -0.15 -3.85
C THR A 38 -5.35 0.02 -2.34
N PRO A 39 -6.43 0.60 -1.79
CA PRO A 39 -6.63 0.66 -0.35
C PRO A 39 -6.56 -0.72 0.30
N SER A 40 -5.81 -0.83 1.40
CA SER A 40 -5.68 -2.05 2.21
C SER A 40 -6.91 -2.23 3.11
N VAL A 41 -8.08 -2.35 2.49
CA VAL A 41 -9.39 -2.42 3.12
C VAL A 41 -10.15 -3.63 2.58
N VAL A 42 -10.74 -4.42 3.48
CA VAL A 42 -11.59 -5.57 3.15
C VAL A 42 -12.96 -5.34 3.76
N ALA A 43 -14.03 -5.54 2.99
CA ALA A 43 -15.40 -5.48 3.47
C ALA A 43 -16.12 -6.77 3.12
N PHE A 44 -16.89 -7.31 4.05
CA PHE A 44 -17.77 -8.45 3.81
C PHE A 44 -19.21 -7.97 3.71
N LYS A 45 -19.95 -8.38 2.67
CA LYS A 45 -21.35 -7.99 2.51
C LYS A 45 -22.10 -9.00 1.67
N ASN A 46 -23.26 -9.47 2.15
CA ASN A 46 -24.11 -10.42 1.42
C ASN A 46 -23.38 -11.70 0.96
N GLY A 47 -22.38 -12.13 1.73
CA GLY A 47 -21.52 -13.27 1.39
C GLY A 47 -20.48 -12.98 0.30
N GLU A 48 -20.29 -11.73 -0.11
CA GLU A 48 -19.21 -11.30 -0.99
C GLU A 48 -18.06 -10.70 -0.17
N THR A 49 -16.84 -10.95 -0.65
CA THR A 49 -15.63 -10.31 -0.13
C THR A 49 -15.22 -9.20 -1.10
N ILE A 50 -15.19 -7.97 -0.60
CA ILE A 50 -14.90 -6.76 -1.37
C ILE A 50 -13.57 -6.19 -0.87
N VAL A 51 -12.69 -5.78 -1.79
CA VAL A 51 -11.36 -5.25 -1.46
C VAL A 51 -11.13 -3.91 -2.16
N GLY A 52 -10.30 -3.04 -1.59
CA GLY A 52 -9.85 -1.82 -2.24
C GLY A 52 -10.81 -0.64 -2.07
N GLU A 53 -10.97 0.19 -3.10
CA GLU A 53 -11.79 1.41 -3.03
C GLU A 53 -13.26 1.11 -2.76
N VAL A 54 -13.79 0.01 -3.30
CA VAL A 54 -15.20 -0.38 -3.11
C VAL A 54 -15.44 -0.76 -1.65
N ALA A 55 -14.47 -1.39 -0.99
CA ALA A 55 -14.52 -1.67 0.43
C ALA A 55 -14.35 -0.39 1.27
N LYS A 56 -13.40 0.48 0.90
CA LYS A 56 -13.16 1.77 1.58
C LYS A 56 -14.42 2.64 1.62
N ARG A 57 -15.18 2.73 0.52
CA ARG A 57 -16.46 3.47 0.45
C ARG A 57 -17.56 2.96 1.40
N GLN A 58 -17.40 1.73 1.91
CA GLN A 58 -18.39 1.10 2.79
C GLN A 58 -18.00 1.19 4.27
N ILE A 59 -16.81 1.68 4.62
CA ILE A 59 -16.34 1.79 6.01
C ILE A 59 -17.36 2.48 6.92
N GLU A 60 -18.04 3.52 6.42
CA GLU A 60 -19.00 4.30 7.20
C GLU A 60 -20.32 3.56 7.48
N THR A 61 -20.69 2.60 6.62
CA THR A 61 -22.03 1.97 6.63
C THR A 61 -22.00 0.46 6.83
N ASN A 62 -20.84 -0.17 6.70
CA ASN A 62 -20.64 -1.59 6.84
C ASN A 62 -19.76 -1.90 8.06
N PRO A 63 -20.33 -2.48 9.14
CA PRO A 63 -19.56 -2.85 10.33
C PRO A 63 -18.58 -4.00 10.08
N ASP A 64 -18.77 -4.80 9.03
CA ASP A 64 -17.89 -5.90 8.64
C ASP A 64 -16.78 -5.43 7.68
N CYS A 65 -16.27 -4.22 7.91
CA CYS A 65 -15.16 -3.64 7.15
C CYS A 65 -13.90 -3.55 8.03
N VAL A 66 -12.77 -4.01 7.48
CA VAL A 66 -11.47 -4.07 8.15
C VAL A 66 -10.48 -3.21 7.39
N ALA A 67 -9.80 -2.30 8.10
CA ALA A 67 -8.75 -1.43 7.59
C ALA A 67 -7.55 -1.41 8.57
N SER A 68 -6.38 -0.95 8.11
CA SER A 68 -5.14 -0.87 8.91
C SER A 68 -4.71 -2.19 9.55
N VAL A 69 -5.07 -3.34 8.94
CA VAL A 69 -4.80 -4.67 9.51
C VAL A 69 -3.31 -4.94 9.71
N LYS A 70 -2.44 -4.29 8.93
CA LYS A 70 -0.97 -4.40 9.04
C LYS A 70 -0.45 -4.05 10.44
N ARG A 71 -1.12 -3.15 11.18
CA ARG A 71 -0.78 -2.80 12.58
C ARG A 71 -0.99 -3.95 13.57
N LEU A 72 -1.73 -5.00 13.17
CA LEU A 72 -2.04 -6.18 13.98
C LEU A 72 -1.20 -7.41 13.59
N MET A 73 -0.41 -7.33 12.52
CA MET A 73 0.41 -8.45 12.03
C MET A 73 1.35 -8.96 13.11
N GLY A 74 1.45 -10.28 13.25
CA GLY A 74 2.31 -10.93 14.24
C GLY A 74 1.84 -10.77 15.69
N SER A 75 0.60 -10.31 15.91
CA SER A 75 -0.04 -10.25 17.24
C SER A 75 -1.05 -11.39 17.41
N SER A 76 -1.40 -11.70 18.67
CA SER A 76 -2.39 -12.73 19.00
C SER A 76 -3.85 -12.27 18.87
N LYS A 77 -4.10 -11.09 18.30
CA LYS A 77 -5.44 -10.53 18.20
C LYS A 77 -6.20 -11.16 17.05
N THR A 78 -7.49 -11.39 17.26
CA THR A 78 -8.45 -11.76 16.21
C THR A 78 -9.35 -10.59 15.86
N ILE A 79 -9.89 -10.60 14.65
CA ILE A 79 -10.81 -9.61 14.10
C ILE A 79 -12.13 -10.33 13.84
N HIS A 80 -13.14 -10.05 14.64
CA HIS A 80 -14.47 -10.64 14.47
C HIS A 80 -15.25 -9.86 13.42
N VAL A 81 -15.44 -10.44 12.23
CA VAL A 81 -16.18 -9.86 11.11
C VAL A 81 -16.86 -10.97 10.32
N ASN A 82 -17.99 -10.67 9.68
CA ASN A 82 -18.73 -11.65 8.87
C ASN A 82 -19.09 -12.93 9.67
N GLY A 83 -19.33 -12.78 10.98
CA GLY A 83 -19.67 -13.90 11.89
C GLY A 83 -18.53 -14.90 12.16
N LYS A 84 -17.28 -14.61 11.76
CA LYS A 84 -16.09 -15.44 12.01
C LYS A 84 -14.96 -14.60 12.61
N ASP A 85 -14.10 -15.25 13.39
CA ASP A 85 -12.84 -14.65 13.82
C ASP A 85 -11.76 -14.87 12.76
N TYR A 86 -11.16 -13.78 12.29
CA TYR A 86 -10.03 -13.81 11.36
C TYR A 86 -8.74 -13.40 12.06
N LYS A 87 -7.64 -14.03 11.69
CA LYS A 87 -6.29 -13.56 11.97
C LYS A 87 -5.89 -12.41 11.04
N PRO A 88 -4.98 -11.52 11.47
CA PRO A 88 -4.50 -10.42 10.63
C PRO A 88 -3.91 -10.87 9.29
N GLU A 89 -3.21 -12.00 9.28
CA GLU A 89 -2.65 -12.61 8.08
C GLU A 89 -3.70 -13.17 7.12
N GLU A 90 -4.87 -13.62 7.60
CA GLU A 90 -5.98 -14.04 6.73
C GLU A 90 -6.58 -12.84 5.98
N ILE A 91 -6.83 -11.72 6.69
CA ILE A 91 -7.31 -10.49 6.06
C ILE A 91 -6.27 -9.94 5.07
N SER A 92 -4.98 -10.00 5.42
CA SER A 92 -3.89 -9.60 4.53
C SER A 92 -3.81 -10.52 3.30
N ALA A 93 -4.08 -11.82 3.45
CA ALA A 93 -4.12 -12.77 2.34
C ALA A 93 -5.27 -12.49 1.37
N ILE A 94 -6.42 -12.00 1.86
CA ILE A 94 -7.52 -11.52 1.00
C ILE A 94 -7.06 -10.33 0.16
N ILE A 95 -6.33 -9.37 0.76
CA ILE A 95 -5.76 -8.23 0.03
C ILE A 95 -4.75 -8.72 -1.02
N LEU A 96 -3.80 -9.58 -0.63
CA LEU A 96 -2.79 -10.13 -1.53
C LEU A 96 -3.41 -10.94 -2.68
N SER A 97 -4.47 -11.70 -2.41
CA SER A 97 -5.22 -12.43 -3.43
C SER A 97 -5.86 -11.48 -4.44
N TYR A 98 -6.49 -10.40 -3.98
CA TYR A 98 -7.05 -9.39 -4.86
C TYR A 98 -5.98 -8.73 -5.75
N LEU A 99 -4.80 -8.39 -5.17
CA LEU A 99 -3.66 -7.82 -5.92
C LEU A 99 -3.15 -8.81 -6.98
N LYS A 100 -3.02 -10.08 -6.62
CA LYS A 100 -2.63 -11.17 -7.53
C LYS A 100 -3.64 -11.30 -8.67
N ASP A 101 -4.93 -11.35 -8.38
CA ASP A 101 -5.99 -11.62 -9.37
C ASP A 101 -5.99 -10.57 -10.49
N TYR A 102 -5.90 -9.27 -10.15
CA TYR A 102 -5.83 -8.25 -11.20
C TYR A 102 -4.46 -8.18 -11.87
N ALA A 103 -3.37 -8.54 -11.17
CA ALA A 103 -2.06 -8.66 -11.80
C ALA A 103 -2.06 -9.76 -12.86
N GLU A 104 -2.58 -10.95 -12.56
CA GLU A 104 -2.71 -12.07 -13.51
C GLU A 104 -3.54 -11.67 -14.74
N LYS A 105 -4.66 -10.98 -14.54
CA LYS A 105 -5.49 -10.45 -15.64
C LYS A 105 -4.72 -9.47 -16.54
N LYS A 106 -3.90 -8.59 -15.95
CA LYS A 106 -3.10 -7.61 -16.72
C LYS A 106 -1.90 -8.22 -17.43
N ILE A 107 -1.27 -9.22 -16.83
CA ILE A 107 -0.10 -9.91 -17.39
C ILE A 107 -0.54 -10.95 -18.44
N GLY A 108 -1.75 -11.50 -18.31
CA GLY A 108 -2.31 -12.50 -19.23
C GLY A 108 -1.83 -13.93 -18.95
N GLN A 109 -1.21 -14.18 -17.79
CA GLN A 109 -0.79 -15.52 -17.35
C GLN A 109 -0.86 -15.64 -15.81
N PRO A 110 -1.01 -16.86 -15.26
CA PRO A 110 -0.95 -17.09 -13.83
C PRO A 110 0.40 -16.70 -13.23
N VAL A 111 0.39 -16.22 -11.99
CA VAL A 111 1.60 -15.82 -11.26
C VAL A 111 1.68 -16.54 -9.93
N LYS A 112 2.82 -17.20 -9.69
CA LYS A 112 3.04 -17.99 -8.47
C LYS A 112 4.00 -17.33 -7.49
N LYS A 113 5.03 -16.63 -7.96
CA LYS A 113 6.10 -16.13 -7.09
C LYS A 113 5.93 -14.65 -6.77
N VAL A 114 6.31 -14.28 -5.54
CA VAL A 114 6.20 -12.90 -5.05
C VAL A 114 7.34 -12.50 -4.13
N VAL A 115 7.76 -11.25 -4.24
CA VAL A 115 8.50 -10.51 -3.23
C VAL A 115 7.51 -9.59 -2.49
N ILE A 116 7.41 -9.71 -1.17
CA ILE A 116 6.50 -8.89 -0.35
C ILE A 116 7.33 -7.98 0.55
N THR A 117 6.93 -6.71 0.68
CA THR A 117 7.61 -5.73 1.54
C THR A 117 7.14 -5.80 2.99
N VAL A 118 8.04 -5.44 3.90
CA VAL A 118 7.75 -5.22 5.32
C VAL A 118 8.51 -4.00 5.85
N PRO A 119 8.01 -3.31 6.88
CA PRO A 119 8.77 -2.28 7.59
C PRO A 119 10.11 -2.81 8.06
N ALA A 120 11.18 -2.02 7.97
CA ALA A 120 12.52 -2.49 8.33
C ALA A 120 12.60 -2.91 9.81
N TYR A 121 11.86 -2.21 10.66
CA TYR A 121 11.80 -2.47 12.09
C TYR A 121 10.81 -3.59 12.49
N PHE A 122 10.18 -4.28 11.53
CA PHE A 122 9.39 -5.48 11.83
C PHE A 122 10.23 -6.56 12.49
N ASP A 123 9.70 -7.12 13.57
CA ASP A 123 10.28 -8.28 14.23
C ASP A 123 9.90 -9.59 13.53
N ASN A 124 10.42 -10.70 14.04
CA ASN A 124 10.26 -12.01 13.42
C ASN A 124 8.79 -12.46 13.31
N SER A 125 7.92 -12.20 14.30
CA SER A 125 6.52 -12.66 14.24
C SER A 125 5.74 -11.93 13.15
N GLN A 126 6.05 -10.65 12.95
CA GLN A 126 5.41 -9.83 11.92
C GLN A 126 5.86 -10.22 10.51
N ARG A 127 7.15 -10.56 10.35
CA ARG A 127 7.72 -11.08 9.09
C ARG A 127 7.11 -12.43 8.72
N GLU A 128 7.02 -13.35 9.68
CA GLU A 128 6.39 -14.67 9.48
C GLU A 128 4.90 -14.54 9.15
N ALA A 129 4.14 -13.72 9.87
CA ALA A 129 2.73 -13.48 9.57
C ALA A 129 2.54 -12.93 8.15
N THR A 130 3.42 -12.04 7.69
CA THR A 130 3.38 -11.49 6.32
C THR A 130 3.69 -12.55 5.28
N LYS A 131 4.68 -13.41 5.54
CA LYS A 131 4.99 -14.56 4.69
C LYS A 131 3.80 -15.54 4.61
N ASN A 132 3.18 -15.85 5.75
CA ASN A 132 2.01 -16.71 5.82
C ASN A 132 0.83 -16.12 5.05
N ALA A 133 0.59 -14.81 5.13
CA ALA A 133 -0.43 -14.15 4.33
C ALA A 133 -0.22 -14.36 2.82
N GLY A 134 1.04 -14.30 2.35
CA GLY A 134 1.37 -14.63 0.96
C GLY A 134 1.08 -16.08 0.60
N ILE A 135 1.43 -17.03 1.48
CA ILE A 135 1.16 -18.45 1.29
C ILE A 135 -0.35 -18.71 1.21
N ILE A 136 -1.14 -18.16 2.14
CA ILE A 136 -2.61 -18.27 2.16
C ILE A 136 -3.22 -17.67 0.89
N ALA A 137 -2.63 -16.60 0.34
CA ALA A 137 -3.03 -16.01 -0.94
C ALA A 137 -2.68 -16.88 -2.17
N GLY A 138 -2.03 -18.04 -1.97
CA GLY A 138 -1.57 -18.91 -3.04
C GLY A 138 -0.37 -18.36 -3.80
N LEU A 139 0.54 -17.68 -3.09
CA LEU A 139 1.81 -17.17 -3.60
C LEU A 139 2.99 -17.85 -2.91
N ASP A 140 3.99 -18.23 -3.69
CA ASP A 140 5.32 -18.63 -3.25
C ASP A 140 6.13 -17.37 -2.92
N VAL A 141 6.27 -17.08 -1.63
CA VAL A 141 7.01 -15.91 -1.13
C VAL A 141 8.51 -16.19 -1.20
N VAL A 142 9.12 -15.80 -2.31
CA VAL A 142 10.55 -16.04 -2.59
C VAL A 142 11.48 -15.11 -1.80
N ARG A 143 10.97 -13.96 -1.37
CA ARG A 143 11.70 -13.00 -0.54
C ARG A 143 10.74 -12.11 0.23
N ILE A 144 11.06 -11.86 1.50
CA ILE A 144 10.58 -10.70 2.25
C ILE A 144 11.67 -9.62 2.18
N ILE A 145 11.32 -8.42 1.74
CA ILE A 145 12.27 -7.30 1.62
C ILE A 145 11.84 -6.14 2.53
N ASN A 146 12.81 -5.45 3.12
CA ASN A 146 12.54 -4.24 3.90
C ASN A 146 12.11 -3.10 2.96
N GLU A 147 11.05 -2.38 3.34
CA GLU A 147 10.50 -1.23 2.60
C GLU A 147 11.55 -0.19 2.22
N PRO A 148 12.39 0.32 3.16
CA PRO A 148 13.42 1.30 2.80
C PRO A 148 14.51 0.71 1.91
N THR A 149 14.83 -0.58 2.05
CA THR A 149 15.77 -1.29 1.17
C THR A 149 15.22 -1.40 -0.25
N ALA A 150 13.95 -1.72 -0.41
CA ALA A 150 13.27 -1.73 -1.70
C ALA A 150 13.28 -0.32 -2.33
N ALA A 151 12.97 0.72 -1.55
CA ALA A 151 13.00 2.09 -2.04
C ALA A 151 14.40 2.52 -2.52
N ALA A 152 15.45 2.12 -1.79
CA ALA A 152 16.83 2.38 -2.18
C ALA A 152 17.23 1.63 -3.46
N LEU A 153 16.81 0.37 -3.63
CA LEU A 153 17.02 -0.40 -4.87
C LEU A 153 16.40 0.30 -6.08
N ALA A 154 15.15 0.76 -5.96
CA ALA A 154 14.46 1.48 -7.02
C ALA A 154 15.16 2.80 -7.37
N TYR A 155 15.66 3.53 -6.37
CA TYR A 155 16.43 4.75 -6.57
C TYR A 155 17.78 4.48 -7.27
N GLY A 156 18.55 3.50 -6.78
CA GLY A 156 19.90 3.24 -7.27
C GLY A 156 19.95 2.71 -8.70
N LEU A 157 18.96 1.93 -9.14
CA LEU A 157 18.89 1.40 -10.50
C LEU A 157 18.44 2.42 -11.56
N GLN A 158 17.73 3.48 -11.14
CA GLN A 158 17.34 4.57 -12.03
C GLN A 158 18.46 5.64 -12.17
N GLY A 159 19.52 5.53 -11.38
CA GLY A 159 20.60 6.51 -11.29
C GLY A 159 21.85 6.20 -12.12
N ASP A 160 22.90 7.00 -11.90
CA ASP A 160 24.19 6.85 -12.59
C ASP A 160 24.90 5.55 -12.17
N LYS A 161 25.52 4.84 -13.10
CA LYS A 161 26.17 3.54 -12.84
C LYS A 161 27.42 3.65 -11.94
N ASN A 162 27.93 4.87 -11.74
CA ASN A 162 29.06 5.19 -10.86
C ASN A 162 28.63 5.87 -9.55
N LEU A 163 27.47 5.47 -9.00
CA LEU A 163 27.00 5.94 -7.69
C LEU A 163 27.89 5.35 -6.59
N ASN A 164 28.59 6.22 -5.86
CA ASN A 164 29.02 5.99 -4.49
C ASN A 164 28.32 7.04 -3.63
N LYS A 165 27.22 6.66 -2.98
CA LYS A 165 26.39 7.57 -2.17
C LYS A 165 25.89 6.89 -0.91
N LYS A 166 26.01 7.61 0.20
CA LYS A 166 25.24 7.34 1.41
C LYS A 166 23.86 7.98 1.30
N VAL A 167 22.82 7.17 1.32
CA VAL A 167 21.42 7.57 1.13
C VAL A 167 20.65 7.31 2.42
N LEU A 168 19.92 8.31 2.89
CA LEU A 168 18.95 8.15 3.97
C LEU A 168 17.56 7.95 3.38
N VAL A 169 16.93 6.83 3.69
CA VAL A 169 15.53 6.58 3.36
C VAL A 169 14.70 6.87 4.61
N PHE A 170 13.81 7.85 4.50
CA PHE A 170 12.85 8.25 5.53
C PHE A 170 11.47 7.78 5.09
N ASP A 171 10.97 6.70 5.68
CA ASP A 171 9.69 6.10 5.34
C ASP A 171 8.66 6.35 6.45
N LEU A 172 7.68 7.22 6.17
CA LEU A 172 6.57 7.50 7.08
C LEU A 172 5.24 7.17 6.37
N GLY A 173 4.77 5.96 6.60
CA GLY A 173 3.52 5.45 6.05
C GLY A 173 2.28 5.79 6.90
N GLY A 174 1.21 5.02 6.70
CA GLY A 174 -0.01 5.14 7.51
C GLY A 174 0.09 4.46 8.89
N GLY A 175 0.99 3.47 9.02
CA GLY A 175 1.09 2.60 10.19
C GLY A 175 2.39 2.67 10.97
N THR A 176 3.48 2.85 10.24
CA THR A 176 4.85 2.60 10.68
C THR A 176 5.76 3.72 10.20
N PHE A 177 6.84 3.89 10.94
CA PHE A 177 7.89 4.84 10.65
C PHE A 177 9.24 4.11 10.65
N ASP A 178 9.97 4.17 9.55
CA ASP A 178 11.32 3.62 9.43
C ASP A 178 12.29 4.69 8.91
N VAL A 179 13.53 4.60 9.38
CA VAL A 179 14.67 5.33 8.85
C VAL A 179 15.79 4.33 8.62
N SER A 180 16.27 4.24 7.39
CA SER A 180 17.44 3.42 7.06
C SER A 180 18.49 4.26 6.36
N LEU A 181 19.74 4.05 6.75
CA LEU A 181 20.88 4.60 6.08
C LEU A 181 21.56 3.49 5.26
N LEU A 182 21.72 3.73 3.97
CA LEU A 182 22.33 2.79 3.06
C LEU A 182 23.55 3.40 2.38
N GLU A 183 24.56 2.59 2.14
CA GLU A 183 25.65 2.88 1.23
C GLU A 183 25.37 2.17 -0.09
N ILE A 184 25.31 2.95 -1.17
CA ILE A 184 25.11 2.46 -2.51
C ILE A 184 26.42 2.67 -3.25
N GLU A 185 27.10 1.58 -3.55
CA GLU A 185 28.26 1.50 -4.43
C GLU A 185 27.86 0.73 -5.69
N THR A 186 28.59 0.85 -6.81
CA THR A 186 28.22 0.23 -8.09
C THR A 186 27.71 -1.21 -7.94
N GLY A 187 26.39 -1.38 -8.06
CA GLY A 187 25.71 -2.67 -7.91
C GLY A 187 25.54 -3.19 -6.47
N THR A 188 26.18 -2.60 -5.46
CA THR A 188 26.11 -3.04 -4.06
C THR A 188 25.28 -2.07 -3.22
N PHE A 189 24.30 -2.60 -2.51
CA PHE A 189 23.41 -1.86 -1.63
C PHE A 189 23.57 -2.42 -0.22
N GLU A 190 24.26 -1.69 0.64
CA GLU A 190 24.52 -2.09 2.02
C GLU A 190 23.73 -1.23 2.99
N VAL A 191 22.93 -1.87 3.85
CA VAL A 191 22.27 -1.17 4.95
C VAL A 191 23.27 -0.96 6.08
N LEU A 192 23.66 0.28 6.33
CA LEU A 192 24.59 0.64 7.40
C LEU A 192 23.89 0.62 8.77
N ALA A 193 22.66 1.15 8.82
CA ALA A 193 21.84 1.14 10.01
C ALA A 193 20.37 1.31 9.69
N THR A 194 19.53 0.74 10.54
CA THR A 194 18.09 0.99 10.52
C THR A 194 17.53 1.24 11.91
N SER A 195 16.51 2.08 12.00
CA SER A 195 15.76 2.37 13.23
C SER A 195 14.33 2.78 12.86
N GLY A 196 13.38 2.64 13.78
CA GLY A 196 12.00 3.00 13.48
C GLY A 196 11.07 3.00 14.69
N ASP A 197 9.78 3.12 14.41
CA ASP A 197 8.65 3.00 15.33
C ASP A 197 7.47 2.31 14.61
N ASN A 198 7.23 1.04 14.96
CA ASN A 198 6.16 0.21 14.37
C ASN A 198 4.73 0.66 14.74
N LYS A 199 4.59 1.72 15.54
CA LYS A 199 3.30 2.26 16.00
C LYS A 199 3.25 3.78 15.83
N LEU A 200 3.85 4.29 14.76
CA LEU A 200 3.83 5.69 14.38
C LEU A 200 3.60 5.81 12.88
N GLY A 201 2.50 6.43 12.48
CA GLY A 201 2.19 6.70 11.08
C GLY A 201 0.93 7.55 10.95
N GLY A 202 0.48 7.77 9.71
CA GLY A 202 -0.67 8.62 9.37
C GLY A 202 -1.93 8.40 10.22
N ASP A 203 -2.26 7.16 10.61
CA ASP A 203 -3.45 6.87 11.44
C ASP A 203 -3.35 7.53 12.82
N ASP A 204 -2.14 7.73 13.36
CA ASP A 204 -1.95 8.37 14.66
C ASP A 204 -2.29 9.87 14.60
N TRP A 205 -1.97 10.54 13.48
CA TRP A 205 -2.40 11.92 13.23
C TRP A 205 -3.92 12.00 13.04
N ASP A 206 -4.51 11.03 12.32
CA ASP A 206 -5.96 10.97 12.12
C ASP A 206 -6.68 10.83 13.47
N ASN A 207 -6.19 9.96 14.35
CA ASN A 207 -6.76 9.77 15.68
C ASN A 207 -6.71 11.04 16.55
N VAL A 208 -5.68 11.89 16.41
CA VAL A 208 -5.63 13.18 17.09
C VAL A 208 -6.70 14.13 16.57
N ILE A 209 -6.92 14.18 15.24
CA ILE A 209 -8.00 14.97 14.65
C ILE A 209 -9.38 14.42 15.08
N VAL A 210 -9.56 13.10 15.12
CA VAL A 210 -10.81 12.48 15.62
C VAL A 210 -11.08 12.89 17.07
N ALA A 211 -10.06 12.84 17.95
CA ALA A 211 -10.21 13.28 19.33
C ALA A 211 -10.58 14.77 19.43
N TRP A 212 -9.98 15.61 18.58
CA TRP A 212 -10.34 17.02 18.46
C TRP A 212 -11.78 17.21 17.97
N LEU A 213 -12.22 16.45 16.95
CA LEU A 213 -13.59 16.48 16.42
C LEU A 213 -14.61 16.09 17.50
N ILE A 214 -14.37 15.00 18.23
CA ILE A 214 -15.24 14.57 19.34
C ILE A 214 -15.40 15.70 20.36
N LYS A 215 -14.30 16.37 20.73
CA LYS A 215 -14.31 17.49 21.66
C LYS A 215 -15.11 18.67 21.10
N GLN A 216 -14.85 19.09 19.87
CA GLN A 216 -15.55 20.20 19.22
C GLN A 216 -17.06 19.93 19.09
N ILE A 217 -17.44 18.70 18.75
CA ILE A 217 -18.84 18.30 18.60
C ILE A 217 -19.55 18.37 19.95
N LYS A 218 -18.90 17.87 21.01
CA LYS A 218 -19.44 17.94 22.37
C LYS A 218 -19.63 19.37 22.85
N GLU A 219 -18.66 20.25 22.58
CA GLU A 219 -18.70 21.65 23.01
C GLU A 219 -19.71 22.50 22.23
N LYS A 220 -19.75 22.37 20.89
CA LYS A 220 -20.58 23.24 20.03
C LYS A 220 -21.97 22.69 19.75
N TYR A 221 -22.14 21.37 19.77
CA TYR A 221 -23.39 20.70 19.41
C TYR A 221 -24.03 19.94 20.57
N SER A 222 -23.41 20.00 21.77
CA SER A 222 -23.91 19.36 23.00
C SER A 222 -24.20 17.85 22.84
N TYR A 223 -23.41 17.16 22.02
CA TYR A 223 -23.60 15.74 21.72
C TYR A 223 -22.30 14.95 21.79
N ASP A 224 -22.38 13.76 22.36
CA ASP A 224 -21.23 12.87 22.54
C ASP A 224 -21.26 11.72 21.53
N VAL A 225 -20.51 11.88 20.44
CA VAL A 225 -20.38 10.89 19.34
C VAL A 225 -19.49 9.70 19.70
N SER A 226 -18.81 9.70 20.87
CA SER A 226 -17.79 8.70 21.21
C SER A 226 -18.32 7.26 21.36
N LYS A 227 -19.63 7.09 21.46
CA LYS A 227 -20.29 5.77 21.58
C LYS A 227 -20.94 5.31 20.29
N ASP A 228 -21.02 6.17 19.28
CA ASP A 228 -21.63 5.86 18.00
C ASP A 228 -20.56 5.37 17.02
N LYS A 229 -20.57 4.06 16.75
CA LYS A 229 -19.59 3.42 15.86
C LYS A 229 -19.66 3.96 14.43
N MET A 230 -20.86 4.27 13.93
CA MET A 230 -21.03 4.80 12.57
C MET A 230 -20.51 6.23 12.50
N ALA A 231 -20.87 7.07 13.48
CA ALA A 231 -20.34 8.43 13.55
C ALA A 231 -18.81 8.44 13.65
N LEU A 232 -18.22 7.57 14.47
CA LEU A 232 -16.76 7.45 14.61
C LEU A 232 -16.07 7.04 13.30
N ALA A 233 -16.66 6.14 12.51
CA ALA A 233 -16.13 5.77 11.20
C ALA A 233 -16.09 6.99 10.25
N ARG A 234 -17.17 7.77 10.22
CA ARG A 234 -17.25 9.02 9.44
C ARG A 234 -16.25 10.07 9.91
N LEU A 235 -16.08 10.22 11.23
CA LEU A 235 -15.07 11.12 11.80
C LEU A 235 -13.65 10.72 11.36
N LYS A 236 -13.36 9.43 11.32
CA LYS A 236 -12.03 8.93 10.93
C LYS A 236 -11.73 9.22 9.45
N GLU A 237 -12.70 9.00 8.56
CA GLU A 237 -12.54 9.33 7.14
C GLU A 237 -12.33 10.85 6.93
N GLU A 238 -13.15 11.66 7.60
CA GLU A 238 -13.06 13.12 7.47
C GLU A 238 -11.78 13.67 8.14
N ALA A 239 -11.29 13.04 9.21
CA ALA A 239 -10.00 13.34 9.80
C ALA A 239 -8.84 13.09 8.83
N GLU A 240 -8.82 11.95 8.14
CA GLU A 240 -7.82 11.64 7.10
C GLU A 240 -7.87 12.69 5.98
N ARG A 241 -9.08 13.04 5.52
CA ARG A 241 -9.28 14.06 4.48
C ARG A 241 -8.80 15.44 4.92
N ALA A 242 -9.10 15.85 6.15
CA ALA A 242 -8.65 17.12 6.72
C ALA A 242 -7.12 17.15 6.83
N LYS A 243 -6.47 16.08 7.32
CA LYS A 243 -5.01 15.94 7.39
C LYS A 243 -4.35 16.11 6.02
N ILE A 244 -4.88 15.42 5.00
CA ILE A 244 -4.37 15.51 3.63
C ILE A 244 -4.55 16.93 3.09
N THR A 245 -5.74 17.52 3.25
CA THR A 245 -6.04 18.90 2.84
C THR A 245 -5.09 19.90 3.47
N LEU A 246 -4.77 19.73 4.76
CA LEU A 246 -3.84 20.58 5.49
C LEU A 246 -2.39 20.47 5.03
N SER A 247 -2.02 19.43 4.27
CA SER A 247 -0.69 19.35 3.66
C SER A 247 -0.52 20.35 2.51
N GLU A 248 -1.61 20.75 1.86
CA GLU A 248 -1.62 21.68 0.72
C GLU A 248 -2.15 23.06 1.11
N SER A 249 -3.19 23.09 1.95
CA SER A 249 -3.92 24.30 2.37
C SER A 249 -3.66 24.66 3.84
N LEU A 250 -3.84 25.94 4.19
CA LEU A 250 -3.69 26.42 5.56
C LEU A 250 -4.92 26.13 6.45
N ILE A 251 -6.06 25.81 5.84
CA ILE A 251 -7.33 25.53 6.51
C ILE A 251 -7.97 24.33 5.80
N ALA A 252 -8.55 23.41 6.58
CA ALA A 252 -9.45 22.37 6.11
C ALA A 252 -10.86 22.64 6.65
N ASN A 253 -11.83 22.69 5.74
CA ASN A 253 -13.24 22.81 6.09
C ASN A 253 -13.81 21.40 6.26
N ILE A 254 -14.38 21.12 7.42
CA ILE A 254 -14.91 19.83 7.81
C ILE A 254 -16.43 19.93 7.83
N SER A 255 -17.08 19.17 6.95
CA SER A 255 -18.53 19.12 6.80
C SER A 255 -19.03 17.69 6.98
N LEU A 256 -19.79 17.46 8.05
CA LEU A 256 -20.39 16.17 8.38
C LEU A 256 -21.90 16.35 8.56
N PRO A 257 -22.67 16.36 7.47
CA PRO A 257 -24.12 16.44 7.52
C PRO A 257 -24.70 15.13 8.07
N PHE A 258 -25.79 15.24 8.84
CA PHE A 258 -26.52 14.13 9.44
C PHE A 258 -25.60 13.15 10.19
N LEU A 259 -24.64 13.67 10.96
CA LEU A 259 -23.66 12.85 11.67
C LEU A 259 -24.34 11.92 12.68
N ALA A 260 -25.31 12.44 13.41
CA ALA A 260 -26.07 11.71 14.42
C ALA A 260 -27.48 12.30 14.61
N MET A 261 -28.35 11.56 15.30
CA MET A 261 -29.66 12.04 15.72
C MET A 261 -29.65 12.39 17.22
N SER A 262 -30.06 13.61 17.54
CA SER A 262 -30.26 14.06 18.93
C SER A 262 -31.75 14.17 19.26
N SER A 263 -32.08 14.43 20.53
CA SER A 263 -33.45 14.76 20.94
C SER A 263 -34.01 16.02 20.24
N ASN A 264 -33.14 16.89 19.74
CA ASN A 264 -33.49 18.16 19.10
C ASN A 264 -33.41 18.11 17.57
N GLY A 265 -33.23 16.91 16.99
CA GLY A 265 -33.11 16.70 15.55
C GLY A 265 -31.70 16.28 15.10
N PRO A 266 -31.45 16.24 13.78
CA PRO A 266 -30.19 15.79 13.20
C PRO A 266 -29.05 16.76 13.51
N ILE A 267 -27.88 16.21 13.80
CA ILE A 267 -26.66 16.98 14.03
C ILE A 267 -25.88 17.10 12.73
N ASN A 268 -25.70 18.34 12.29
CA ASN A 268 -24.87 18.71 11.14
C ASN A 268 -23.65 19.46 11.65
N VAL A 269 -22.45 18.91 11.45
CA VAL A 269 -21.21 19.49 11.96
C VAL A 269 -20.50 20.23 10.85
N GLU A 270 -20.15 21.49 11.12
CA GLU A 270 -19.38 22.37 10.26
C GLU A 270 -18.27 22.99 11.11
N LEU A 271 -17.01 22.66 10.79
CA LEU A 271 -15.84 23.08 11.56
C LEU A 271 -14.70 23.45 10.63
N ASP A 272 -13.89 24.42 11.04
CA ASP A 272 -12.64 24.75 10.35
C ASP A 272 -11.47 24.30 11.22
N LEU A 273 -10.57 23.50 10.65
CA LEU A 273 -9.30 23.15 11.27
C LEU A 273 -8.16 23.90 10.57
N LYS A 274 -7.39 24.69 11.33
CA LYS A 274 -6.22 25.41 10.80
C LYS A 274 -4.97 24.54 10.87
N ARG A 275 -4.07 24.67 9.90
CA ARG A 275 -2.78 23.95 9.89
C ARG A 275 -1.98 24.20 11.17
N SER A 276 -1.93 25.43 11.66
CA SER A 276 -1.22 25.78 12.89
C SER A 276 -1.78 25.07 14.13
N GLU A 277 -3.10 24.85 14.18
CA GLU A 277 -3.75 24.12 15.27
C GLU A 277 -3.46 22.63 15.17
N PHE A 278 -3.54 22.08 13.96
CA PHE A 278 -3.17 20.69 13.68
C PHE A 278 -1.71 20.38 14.04
N GLU A 279 -0.78 21.21 13.60
CA GLU A 279 0.64 21.06 13.92
C GLU A 279 0.89 21.16 15.43
N HIS A 280 0.21 22.08 16.13
CA HIS A 280 0.33 22.21 17.58
C HIS A 280 -0.20 20.96 18.32
N MET A 281 -1.40 20.47 17.96
CA MET A 281 -1.98 19.31 18.64
C MET A 281 -1.26 17.99 18.33
N THR A 282 -0.49 17.93 17.24
CA THR A 282 0.27 16.74 16.81
C THR A 282 1.77 16.83 17.04
N GLU A 283 2.26 17.87 17.71
CA GLU A 283 3.70 18.10 17.98
C GLU A 283 4.36 16.89 18.65
N HIS A 284 3.67 16.26 19.60
CA HIS A 284 4.16 15.07 20.30
C HIS A 284 4.42 13.86 19.36
N LEU A 285 3.73 13.75 18.23
CA LEU A 285 3.98 12.71 17.22
C LEU A 285 5.20 13.07 16.37
N LEU A 286 5.40 14.35 16.04
CA LEU A 286 6.60 14.83 15.36
C LEU A 286 7.86 14.63 16.22
N GLU A 287 7.77 14.83 17.53
CA GLU A 287 8.89 14.59 18.44
C GLU A 287 9.34 13.11 18.46
N ARG A 288 8.40 12.17 18.29
CA ARG A 288 8.73 10.72 18.20
C ARG A 288 9.60 10.38 16.99
N ILE A 289 9.56 11.18 15.91
CA ILE A 289 10.38 10.99 14.70
C ILE A 289 11.87 11.23 14.97
N LYS A 290 12.20 12.18 15.85
CA LYS A 290 13.59 12.63 16.03
C LYS A 290 14.51 11.53 16.54
N LYS A 291 14.04 10.73 17.49
CA LYS A 291 14.86 9.68 18.11
C LYS A 291 15.31 8.62 17.10
N PRO A 292 14.42 7.94 16.33
CA PRO A 292 14.87 6.99 15.31
C PRO A 292 15.78 7.61 14.25
N LEU A 293 15.54 8.86 13.84
CA LEU A 293 16.39 9.56 12.89
C LEU A 293 17.82 9.77 13.43
N HIS A 294 17.95 10.23 14.68
CA HIS A 294 19.26 10.37 15.34
C HIS A 294 19.93 9.01 15.61
N ASP A 295 19.16 8.03 16.07
CA ASP A 295 19.66 6.68 16.37
C ASP A 295 20.23 6.01 15.12
N ALA A 296 19.58 6.15 13.96
CA ALA A 296 20.05 5.59 12.69
C ALA A 296 21.40 6.20 12.27
N ILE A 297 21.55 7.53 12.34
CA ILE A 297 22.80 8.24 11.99
C ILE A 297 23.93 7.83 12.94
N ALA A 298 23.65 7.82 14.26
CA ALA A 298 24.62 7.44 15.27
C ALA A 298 25.06 5.97 15.10
N SER A 299 24.11 5.08 14.81
CA SER A 299 24.39 3.64 14.63
C SER A 299 25.18 3.35 13.35
N ALA A 300 24.98 4.15 12.30
CA ALA A 300 25.79 4.07 11.08
C ALA A 300 27.20 4.64 11.25
N ASN A 301 27.50 5.27 12.40
CA ASN A 301 28.78 5.91 12.68
C ASN A 301 29.20 6.95 11.63
N ILE A 302 28.24 7.75 11.16
CA ILE A 302 28.48 8.86 10.22
C ILE A 302 27.87 10.16 10.74
N THR A 303 28.22 11.26 10.09
CA THR A 303 27.62 12.58 10.31
C THR A 303 26.53 12.89 9.29
N ALA A 304 25.59 13.79 9.63
CA ALA A 304 24.56 14.24 8.68
C ALA A 304 25.16 14.89 7.41
N ALA A 305 26.39 15.41 7.48
CA ALA A 305 27.09 16.00 6.34
C ALA A 305 27.46 14.95 5.27
N GLU A 306 27.73 13.71 5.68
CA GLU A 306 28.09 12.59 4.80
C GLU A 306 26.88 11.98 4.08
N ILE A 307 25.66 12.35 4.47
CA ILE A 307 24.44 11.92 3.78
C ILE A 307 24.35 12.70 2.47
N HIS A 308 24.32 11.98 1.35
CA HIS A 308 24.28 12.57 0.02
C HIS A 308 22.85 12.87 -0.41
N GLU A 309 21.91 11.96 -0.12
CA GLU A 309 20.52 12.03 -0.57
C GLU A 309 19.58 11.65 0.58
N VAL A 310 18.42 12.30 0.61
CA VAL A 310 17.35 12.03 1.57
C VAL A 310 16.09 11.68 0.80
N LEU A 311 15.78 10.39 0.71
CA LEU A 311 14.61 9.86 0.03
C LEU A 311 13.42 9.86 1.00
N MET A 312 12.33 10.52 0.61
CA MET A 312 11.09 10.56 1.39
C MET A 312 10.12 9.52 0.81
N VAL A 313 9.68 8.56 1.63
CA VAL A 313 8.83 7.44 1.25
C VAL A 313 7.58 7.43 2.15
N GLY A 314 6.43 7.06 1.59
CA GLY A 314 5.16 6.99 2.31
C GLY A 314 4.38 8.31 2.31
N GLY A 315 3.05 8.21 2.19
CA GLY A 315 2.19 9.39 2.01
C GLY A 315 2.23 10.42 3.14
N SER A 316 2.59 10.02 4.36
CA SER A 316 2.63 10.94 5.51
C SER A 316 3.88 11.85 5.49
N THR A 317 4.86 11.59 4.63
CA THR A 317 5.98 12.53 4.37
C THR A 317 5.58 13.78 3.60
N ARG A 318 4.34 13.84 3.06
CA ARG A 318 3.80 15.02 2.37
C ARG A 318 3.46 16.15 3.33
N MET A 319 3.35 15.88 4.64
CA MET A 319 3.08 16.90 5.65
C MET A 319 4.25 17.91 5.75
N PRO A 320 4.00 19.23 5.60
CA PRO A 320 5.05 20.24 5.66
C PRO A 320 5.87 20.22 6.96
N ALA A 321 5.23 19.98 8.11
CA ALA A 321 5.92 19.90 9.39
C ALA A 321 6.94 18.73 9.46
N VAL A 322 6.62 17.59 8.84
CA VAL A 322 7.55 16.44 8.73
C VAL A 322 8.75 16.81 7.86
N GLN A 323 8.51 17.39 6.69
CA GLN A 323 9.58 17.81 5.78
C GLN A 323 10.49 18.86 6.43
N ALA A 324 9.91 19.85 7.11
CA ALA A 324 10.66 20.88 7.82
C ALA A 324 11.50 20.28 8.96
N LEU A 325 10.98 19.30 9.70
CA LEU A 325 11.72 18.61 10.76
C LEU A 325 12.93 17.85 10.19
N VAL A 326 12.76 17.12 9.09
CA VAL A 326 13.85 16.36 8.45
C VAL A 326 14.91 17.32 7.89
N GLN A 327 14.48 18.36 7.16
CA GLN A 327 15.40 19.38 6.62
C GLN A 327 16.18 20.09 7.72
N LYS A 328 15.52 20.47 8.82
CA LYS A 328 16.16 21.13 9.97
C LYS A 328 17.14 20.21 10.68
N THR A 329 16.78 18.93 10.83
CA THR A 329 17.63 17.94 11.53
C THR A 329 18.87 17.59 10.73
N LEU A 330 18.74 17.45 9.40
CA LEU A 330 19.84 16.99 8.54
C LEU A 330 20.62 18.13 7.88
N GLY A 331 20.03 19.33 7.75
CA GLY A 331 20.61 20.43 6.99
C GLY A 331 20.72 20.14 5.49
N LYS A 332 19.88 19.23 4.96
CA LYS A 332 19.93 18.73 3.59
C LYS A 332 18.62 19.02 2.85
N LYS A 333 18.71 19.18 1.53
CA LYS A 333 17.53 19.25 0.66
C LYS A 333 16.95 17.85 0.51
N LEU A 334 15.62 17.75 0.58
CA LEU A 334 14.91 16.49 0.36
C LEU A 334 14.89 16.15 -1.12
N ASN A 335 15.08 14.86 -1.43
CA ASN A 335 14.99 14.35 -2.78
C ASN A 335 13.52 14.14 -3.17
N SER A 336 13.15 14.61 -4.37
CA SER A 336 11.80 14.51 -4.92
C SER A 336 11.76 13.79 -6.27
N SER A 337 12.80 13.03 -6.62
CA SER A 337 12.87 12.30 -7.90
C SER A 337 12.12 10.97 -7.87
N ILE A 338 11.75 10.47 -6.69
CA ILE A 338 11.00 9.23 -6.50
C ILE A 338 9.54 9.52 -6.22
N ASN A 339 8.66 8.58 -6.60
CA ASN A 339 7.27 8.61 -6.19
C ASN A 339 7.13 7.92 -4.82
N PRO A 340 6.79 8.64 -3.74
CA PRO A 340 6.75 8.08 -2.38
C PRO A 340 5.72 6.97 -2.21
N ASP A 341 4.73 6.86 -3.10
CA ASP A 341 3.65 5.87 -3.01
C ASP A 341 3.94 4.60 -3.83
N GLU A 342 4.93 4.61 -4.73
CA GLU A 342 5.18 3.51 -5.69
C GLU A 342 6.58 2.91 -5.59
N VAL A 343 7.54 3.68 -5.05
CA VAL A 343 8.97 3.33 -5.06
C VAL A 343 9.27 2.00 -4.34
N VAL A 344 8.51 1.68 -3.30
CA VAL A 344 8.65 0.45 -2.52
C VAL A 344 8.27 -0.78 -3.37
N ALA A 345 7.10 -0.75 -4.04
CA ALA A 345 6.69 -1.83 -4.93
C ALA A 345 7.60 -1.98 -6.14
N ALA A 346 8.07 -0.86 -6.70
CA ALA A 346 9.07 -0.87 -7.78
C ALA A 346 10.36 -1.58 -7.33
N GLY A 347 10.83 -1.30 -6.12
CA GLY A 347 11.98 -1.96 -5.51
C GLY A 347 11.78 -3.46 -5.27
N ALA A 348 10.59 -3.85 -4.81
CA ALA A 348 10.22 -5.25 -4.65
C ALA A 348 10.20 -6.00 -6.00
N ALA A 349 9.70 -5.36 -7.06
CA ALA A 349 9.72 -5.94 -8.42
C ALA A 349 11.16 -6.09 -8.93
N ILE A 350 12.01 -5.09 -8.71
CA ILE A 350 13.45 -5.17 -8.99
C ILE A 350 14.09 -6.36 -8.27
N GLN A 351 13.80 -6.55 -6.98
CA GLN A 351 14.30 -7.70 -6.23
C GLN A 351 13.82 -9.03 -6.83
N GLY A 352 12.57 -9.08 -7.30
CA GLY A 352 12.07 -10.20 -8.09
C GLY A 352 12.88 -10.42 -9.38
N GLY A 353 13.21 -9.34 -10.09
CA GLY A 353 14.08 -9.36 -11.26
C GLY A 353 15.49 -9.89 -10.96
N VAL A 354 16.09 -9.52 -9.82
CA VAL A 354 17.38 -10.05 -9.37
C VAL A 354 17.29 -11.57 -9.14
N LEU A 355 16.23 -12.04 -8.47
CA LEU A 355 16.01 -13.46 -8.20
C LEU A 355 15.72 -14.28 -9.47
N ALA A 356 15.10 -13.65 -10.47
CA ALA A 356 14.84 -14.27 -11.78
C ALA A 356 16.07 -14.25 -12.71
N GLY A 357 17.12 -13.49 -12.38
CA GLY A 357 18.31 -13.28 -13.21
C GLY A 357 18.15 -12.20 -14.30
N ASP A 358 17.10 -11.40 -14.21
CA ASP A 358 16.74 -10.33 -15.15
C ASP A 358 17.53 -9.05 -14.91
N VAL A 359 17.85 -8.84 -13.64
CA VAL A 359 18.68 -7.74 -13.15
C VAL A 359 19.98 -8.36 -12.65
N GLN A 360 21.07 -8.06 -13.35
CA GLN A 360 22.40 -8.57 -13.04
C GLN A 360 23.19 -7.51 -12.24
N ASP A 361 24.28 -7.94 -11.63
CA ASP A 361 25.23 -7.08 -10.92
C ASP A 361 24.60 -6.26 -9.78
N VAL A 362 23.58 -6.82 -9.11
CA VAL A 362 22.98 -6.25 -7.89
C VAL A 362 23.23 -7.18 -6.71
N LEU A 363 23.93 -6.68 -5.70
CA LEU A 363 24.17 -7.31 -4.41
C LEU A 363 23.47 -6.50 -3.32
N LEU A 364 22.59 -7.15 -2.58
CA LEU A 364 21.87 -6.56 -1.46
C LEU A 364 22.40 -7.14 -0.14
N LEU A 365 22.92 -6.28 0.72
CA LEU A 365 23.41 -6.60 2.06
C LEU A 365 22.50 -5.89 3.09
N ASP A 366 21.51 -6.61 3.59
CA ASP A 366 20.58 -6.10 4.61
C ASP A 366 21.11 -6.41 6.03
N VAL A 367 20.45 -5.90 7.06
CA VAL A 367 20.85 -6.07 8.46
C VAL A 367 19.68 -6.46 9.38
N THR A 368 19.99 -7.05 10.53
CA THR A 368 18.99 -7.24 11.60
C THR A 368 18.74 -5.93 12.38
N PRO A 369 17.49 -5.49 12.60
CA PRO A 369 17.19 -4.19 13.21
C PRO A 369 17.44 -4.14 14.73
N LEU A 370 17.48 -5.30 15.40
CA LEU A 370 17.56 -5.42 16.85
C LEU A 370 18.57 -6.49 17.27
N THR A 371 19.20 -6.27 18.41
CA THR A 371 20.14 -7.22 19.02
C THR A 371 19.42 -8.48 19.46
N LEU A 372 19.95 -9.65 19.08
CA LEU A 372 19.52 -10.96 19.51
C LEU A 372 20.48 -11.52 20.55
N GLY A 373 19.91 -12.12 21.59
CA GLY A 373 20.68 -12.68 22.68
C GLY A 373 19.91 -13.72 23.48
N ILE A 374 20.52 -14.17 24.57
CA ILE A 374 19.90 -15.08 25.53
C ILE A 374 19.90 -14.48 26.94
N GLN A 375 18.95 -14.89 27.76
CA GLN A 375 19.01 -14.65 29.19
C GLN A 375 20.09 -15.53 29.83
N VAL A 376 20.95 -14.92 30.63
CA VAL A 376 21.90 -15.61 31.51
C VAL A 376 21.54 -15.38 32.98
N GLU A 377 22.33 -15.95 33.89
CA GLU A 377 22.14 -15.81 35.34
C GLU A 377 21.99 -14.32 35.75
N GLY A 378 21.02 -14.04 36.62
CA GLY A 378 20.74 -12.68 37.11
C GLY A 378 19.81 -11.84 36.24
N ASP A 379 19.06 -12.45 35.31
CA ASP A 379 18.15 -11.75 34.37
C ASP A 379 18.89 -10.75 33.46
N ILE A 380 20.12 -11.11 33.08
CA ILE A 380 20.96 -10.30 32.20
C ILE A 380 20.85 -10.83 30.77
N MET A 381 20.75 -9.95 29.79
CA MET A 381 20.86 -10.30 28.38
C MET A 381 22.34 -10.43 27.97
N ALA A 382 22.72 -11.60 27.49
CA ALA A 382 23.98 -11.81 26.77
C ALA A 382 23.73 -11.63 25.26
N PRO A 383 24.25 -10.57 24.61
CA PRO A 383 24.05 -10.34 23.19
C PRO A 383 24.94 -11.28 22.35
N LEU A 384 24.38 -11.93 21.32
CA LEU A 384 25.11 -12.80 20.39
C LEU A 384 25.20 -12.21 18.98
N ILE A 385 24.10 -11.63 18.48
CA ILE A 385 24.07 -10.91 17.21
C ILE A 385 23.63 -9.48 17.51
N PRO A 386 24.54 -8.50 17.53
CA PRO A 386 24.20 -7.10 17.67
C PRO A 386 23.26 -6.60 16.56
N ARG A 387 22.45 -5.59 16.87
CA ARG A 387 21.69 -4.86 15.83
C ARG A 387 22.62 -4.33 14.73
N ASN A 388 22.08 -4.14 13.54
CA ASN A 388 22.78 -3.75 12.32
C ASN A 388 23.86 -4.75 11.86
N THR A 389 23.89 -5.98 12.39
CA THR A 389 24.73 -7.04 11.80
C THR A 389 24.16 -7.44 10.44
N THR A 390 25.01 -7.46 9.42
CA THR A 390 24.68 -7.90 8.05
C THR A 390 24.13 -9.32 8.04
N ILE A 391 23.06 -9.55 7.28
CA ILE A 391 22.42 -10.86 7.12
C ILE A 391 22.59 -11.37 5.68
N PRO A 392 22.69 -12.70 5.47
CA PRO A 392 22.59 -13.78 6.45
C PRO A 392 23.85 -13.91 7.33
N VAL A 393 23.69 -14.38 8.57
CA VAL A 393 24.81 -14.54 9.52
C VAL A 393 24.57 -15.70 10.48
N THR A 394 25.65 -16.35 10.90
CA THR A 394 25.65 -17.31 12.01
C THR A 394 26.69 -16.90 13.06
N LYS A 395 26.30 -16.85 14.33
CA LYS A 395 27.19 -16.58 15.48
C LYS A 395 26.94 -17.61 16.56
N SER A 396 28.03 -18.10 17.15
CA SER A 396 27.99 -19.14 18.18
C SER A 396 28.80 -18.69 19.39
N GLN A 397 28.31 -19.02 20.59
CA GLN A 397 29.00 -18.76 21.83
C GLN A 397 28.79 -19.91 22.81
N ILE A 398 29.84 -20.25 23.55
CA ILE A 398 29.80 -21.30 24.57
C ILE A 398 29.33 -20.71 25.90
N PHE A 399 28.31 -21.34 26.47
CA PHE A 399 27.78 -21.12 27.81
C PHE A 399 27.97 -22.37 28.67
N SER A 400 27.62 -22.29 29.95
CA SER A 400 27.72 -23.42 30.88
C SER A 400 26.57 -23.42 31.87
N THR A 401 26.41 -24.52 32.60
CA THR A 401 25.46 -24.65 33.72
C THR A 401 25.77 -23.66 34.85
N ALA A 402 24.70 -23.17 35.48
CA ALA A 402 24.76 -22.23 36.60
C ALA A 402 24.78 -22.94 37.97
N THR A 403 24.29 -24.18 38.04
CA THR A 403 24.23 -24.99 39.26
C THR A 403 24.96 -26.32 39.11
N ASP A 404 25.44 -26.86 40.25
CA ASP A 404 26.11 -28.16 40.29
C ASP A 404 25.12 -29.28 39.94
N ASN A 405 25.59 -30.26 39.15
CA ASN A 405 24.81 -31.42 38.70
C ASN A 405 23.54 -31.05 37.92
N GLN A 406 23.50 -29.87 37.29
CA GLN A 406 22.40 -29.44 36.42
C GLN A 406 22.29 -30.35 35.19
N THR A 407 21.16 -31.05 35.06
CA THR A 407 20.92 -32.03 33.97
C THR A 407 20.16 -31.46 32.77
N ALA A 408 19.70 -30.21 32.86
CA ALA A 408 19.06 -29.50 31.76
C ALA A 408 19.36 -28.00 31.80
N VAL A 409 19.58 -27.38 30.64
CA VAL A 409 19.78 -25.93 30.50
C VAL A 409 18.60 -25.34 29.73
N THR A 410 17.93 -24.37 30.34
CA THR A 410 16.89 -23.57 29.68
C THR A 410 17.53 -22.39 28.97
N VAL A 411 17.36 -22.33 27.66
CA VAL A 411 17.80 -21.20 26.82
C VAL A 411 16.59 -20.32 26.55
N MET A 412 16.55 -19.14 27.17
CA MET A 412 15.55 -18.12 26.85
C MET A 412 16.13 -17.11 25.86
N VAL A 413 15.52 -17.00 24.70
CA VAL A 413 15.93 -16.13 23.60
C VAL A 413 15.20 -14.81 23.70
N VAL A 414 15.94 -13.70 23.61
CA VAL A 414 15.41 -12.33 23.74
C VAL A 414 15.92 -11.43 22.61
N GLN A 415 15.13 -10.40 22.29
CA GLN A 415 15.46 -9.38 21.30
C GLN A 415 15.25 -7.97 21.86
N GLY A 416 16.27 -7.13 21.78
CA GLY A 416 16.23 -5.74 22.22
C GLY A 416 17.56 -5.22 22.76
N GLU A 417 17.59 -3.95 23.16
CA GLU A 417 18.82 -3.24 23.54
C GLU A 417 18.97 -3.04 25.05
N ARG A 418 18.04 -3.55 25.87
CA ARG A 418 18.08 -3.41 27.33
C ARG A 418 19.03 -4.45 27.93
N LYS A 419 19.77 -4.07 28.98
CA LYS A 419 20.67 -5.00 29.69
C LYS A 419 19.92 -6.10 30.46
N ILE A 420 18.73 -5.79 30.96
CA ILE A 420 17.86 -6.72 31.68
C ILE A 420 17.06 -7.52 30.66
N ALA A 421 17.15 -8.85 30.69
CA ALA A 421 16.53 -9.73 29.69
C ALA A 421 14.99 -9.62 29.72
N SER A 422 14.37 -9.62 30.90
CA SER A 422 12.93 -9.43 31.07
C SER A 422 12.37 -8.08 30.59
N ALA A 423 13.24 -7.07 30.36
CA ALA A 423 12.87 -5.77 29.81
C ALA A 423 12.94 -5.72 28.27
N ASN A 424 13.36 -6.81 27.63
CA ASN A 424 13.38 -6.99 26.19
C ASN A 424 12.20 -7.87 25.72
N LYS A 425 12.01 -7.98 24.40
CA LYS A 425 11.03 -8.90 23.86
C LYS A 425 11.55 -10.33 23.99
N ILE A 426 10.83 -11.16 24.74
CA ILE A 426 11.09 -12.61 24.78
C ILE A 426 10.59 -13.21 23.46
N LEU A 427 11.44 -13.98 22.80
CA LEU A 427 11.14 -14.63 21.54
C LEU A 427 10.73 -16.08 21.77
N GLY A 428 11.45 -16.81 22.63
CA GLY A 428 11.10 -18.18 22.94
C GLY A 428 11.99 -18.76 24.01
N GLN A 429 11.64 -19.95 24.48
CA GLN A 429 12.45 -20.71 25.42
C GLN A 429 12.43 -22.19 25.06
N PHE A 430 13.54 -22.87 25.29
CA PHE A 430 13.65 -24.31 25.11
C PHE A 430 14.67 -24.91 26.06
N ASN A 431 14.51 -26.19 26.35
CA ASN A 431 15.37 -26.94 27.26
C ASN A 431 16.29 -27.84 26.46
N LEU A 432 17.60 -27.75 26.72
CA LEU A 432 18.55 -28.77 26.36
C LEU A 432 18.68 -29.75 27.53
N GLU A 433 18.07 -30.92 27.39
CA GLU A 433 18.02 -31.95 28.44
C GLU A 433 19.13 -32.99 28.32
N ASN A 434 19.29 -33.81 29.36
CA ASN A 434 20.24 -34.91 29.44
C ASN A 434 21.72 -34.47 29.42
N ILE A 435 22.01 -33.35 30.08
CA ILE A 435 23.37 -32.92 30.37
C ILE A 435 23.93 -33.81 31.48
N GLU A 436 25.14 -34.34 31.29
CA GLU A 436 25.78 -35.18 32.31
C GLU A 436 26.05 -34.38 33.60
N PRO A 437 25.75 -34.94 34.79
CA PRO A 437 26.03 -34.28 36.06
C PRO A 437 27.52 -33.92 36.20
N ALA A 438 27.79 -32.63 36.35
CA ALA A 438 29.12 -32.08 36.58
C ALA A 438 29.03 -30.83 37.47
N PRO A 439 30.14 -30.38 38.11
CA PRO A 439 30.17 -29.08 38.78
C PRO A 439 29.74 -27.94 37.85
N ARG A 440 29.14 -26.88 38.40
CA ARG A 440 28.78 -25.68 37.64
C ARG A 440 29.99 -25.12 36.88
N GLY A 441 29.77 -24.57 35.70
CA GLY A 441 30.86 -24.04 34.87
C GLY A 441 31.62 -25.10 34.03
N VAL A 442 31.35 -26.40 34.20
CA VAL A 442 32.03 -27.47 33.46
C VAL A 442 31.35 -27.87 32.14
N PRO A 443 30.02 -28.11 32.08
CA PRO A 443 29.35 -28.44 30.82
C PRO A 443 29.48 -27.32 29.79
N GLN A 444 29.85 -27.65 28.56
CA GLN A 444 30.03 -26.67 27.49
C GLN A 444 28.85 -26.71 26.53
N ILE A 445 27.97 -25.73 26.65
CA ILE A 445 26.75 -25.58 25.86
C ILE A 445 26.97 -24.52 24.80
N GLU A 446 27.20 -24.93 23.56
CA GLU A 446 27.31 -24.03 22.42
C GLU A 446 25.91 -23.57 21.98
N VAL A 447 25.65 -22.27 22.09
CA VAL A 447 24.42 -21.65 21.57
C VAL A 447 24.76 -20.91 20.28
N SER A 448 24.12 -21.32 19.20
CA SER A 448 24.29 -20.79 17.84
C SER A 448 23.03 -20.09 17.37
N PHE A 449 23.16 -18.84 16.95
CA PHE A 449 22.12 -18.05 16.30
C PHE A 449 22.41 -17.98 14.80
N SER A 450 21.42 -18.25 13.97
CA SER A 450 21.48 -18.07 12.53
C SER A 450 20.32 -17.20 12.06
N ILE A 451 20.61 -16.18 11.24
CA ILE A 451 19.61 -15.35 10.59
C ILE A 451 19.72 -15.55 9.08
N ASP A 452 18.60 -15.86 8.43
CA ASP A 452 18.55 -16.08 6.98
C ASP A 452 18.39 -14.77 6.17
N VAL A 453 18.31 -14.88 4.85
CA VAL A 453 18.13 -13.76 3.92
C VAL A 453 16.78 -13.03 4.04
N ASN A 454 15.81 -13.59 4.78
CA ASN A 454 14.51 -12.98 5.07
C ASN A 454 14.47 -12.33 6.46
N GLY A 455 15.56 -12.42 7.23
CA GLY A 455 15.61 -11.99 8.62
C GLY A 455 15.01 -12.99 9.61
N ILE A 456 14.74 -14.24 9.21
CA ILE A 456 14.18 -15.28 10.07
C ILE A 456 15.28 -15.88 10.94
N THR A 457 15.05 -15.97 12.25
CA THR A 457 16.05 -16.42 13.23
C THR A 457 15.87 -17.89 13.62
N LYS A 458 16.97 -18.64 13.66
CA LYS A 458 17.07 -20.01 14.17
C LYS A 458 18.09 -20.06 15.30
N VAL A 459 17.74 -20.67 16.43
CA VAL A 459 18.61 -20.82 17.59
C VAL A 459 18.81 -22.30 17.90
N THR A 460 20.06 -22.72 17.98
CA THR A 460 20.48 -24.09 18.28
C THR A 460 21.30 -24.08 19.55
N ALA A 461 20.97 -24.91 20.53
CA ALA A 461 21.83 -25.18 21.68
C ALA A 461 22.37 -26.61 21.58
N LYS A 462 23.68 -26.79 21.68
CA LYS A 462 24.37 -28.06 21.56
C LYS A 462 25.28 -28.29 22.76
N ASP A 463 25.12 -29.43 23.43
CA ASP A 463 26.12 -29.90 24.37
C ASP A 463 27.30 -30.49 23.58
N THR A 464 28.45 -29.83 23.67
CA THR A 464 29.65 -30.21 22.92
C THR A 464 30.22 -31.56 23.34
N LYS A 465 29.91 -32.05 24.56
CA LYS A 465 30.38 -33.35 25.05
C LYS A 465 29.55 -34.50 24.47
N THR A 466 28.22 -34.40 24.55
CA THR A 466 27.30 -35.46 24.10
C THR A 466 26.90 -35.33 22.63
N ASN A 467 27.19 -34.19 22.00
CA ASN A 467 26.66 -33.77 20.69
C ASN A 467 25.13 -33.72 20.62
N LYS A 468 24.42 -33.81 21.75
CA LYS A 468 22.98 -33.59 21.77
C LYS A 468 22.71 -32.13 21.50
N GLU A 469 21.79 -31.86 20.60
CA GLU A 469 21.34 -30.53 20.28
C GLU A 469 19.83 -30.43 20.40
N GLN A 470 19.38 -29.21 20.71
CA GLN A 470 18.00 -28.79 20.58
C GLN A 470 17.99 -27.52 19.75
N THR A 471 17.12 -27.51 18.77
CA THR A 471 16.96 -26.39 17.87
C THR A 471 15.55 -25.87 18.03
N ILE A 472 15.44 -24.55 18.18
CA ILE A 472 14.20 -23.86 17.87
C ILE A 472 14.44 -22.98 16.66
N THR A 473 13.58 -23.10 15.66
CA THR A 473 13.36 -21.94 14.81
C THR A 473 12.58 -20.96 15.67
N ILE A 474 13.03 -19.72 15.76
CA ILE A 474 12.29 -18.68 16.46
C ILE A 474 11.05 -18.40 15.62
N GLN A 475 10.04 -19.25 15.81
CA GLN A 475 8.70 -19.06 15.32
C GLN A 475 7.99 -18.38 16.48
N ASN A 476 8.03 -17.06 16.50
CA ASN A 476 7.38 -16.31 17.55
C ASN A 476 5.88 -16.37 17.30
N THR A 477 5.22 -17.43 17.77
CA THR A 477 3.75 -17.54 17.81
C THR A 477 3.10 -16.84 16.61
N SER A 478 3.49 -17.18 15.37
CA SER A 478 2.43 -17.20 14.37
C SER A 478 1.52 -18.29 14.92
N GLU A 479 0.35 -17.90 15.41
CA GLU A 479 -0.58 -18.87 15.98
C GLU A 479 -0.89 -19.99 15.00
N LEU A 480 -0.66 -19.74 13.71
CA LEU A 480 -0.76 -20.71 12.64
C LEU A 480 0.44 -21.66 12.64
N SER A 481 0.19 -22.89 13.10
CA SER A 481 0.97 -24.06 12.76
C SER A 481 0.96 -24.30 11.24
N LYS A 482 1.88 -25.14 10.75
CA LYS A 482 1.89 -25.55 9.33
C LYS A 482 0.55 -26.14 8.90
N ASP A 483 -0.05 -26.98 9.75
CA ASP A 483 -1.34 -27.62 9.51
C ASP A 483 -2.47 -26.57 9.41
N GLU A 484 -2.43 -25.52 10.23
CA GLU A 484 -3.39 -24.41 10.14
C GLU A 484 -3.17 -23.56 8.89
N VAL A 485 -1.91 -23.29 8.50
CA VAL A 485 -1.63 -22.60 7.23
C VAL A 485 -2.16 -23.43 6.06
N GLU A 486 -1.92 -24.74 6.02
CA GLU A 486 -2.45 -25.63 4.98
C GLU A 486 -3.98 -25.64 4.95
N LYS A 487 -4.61 -25.69 6.13
CA LYS A 487 -6.06 -25.58 6.26
C LYS A 487 -6.57 -24.25 5.71
N LEU A 488 -5.93 -23.13 6.04
CA LEU A 488 -6.30 -21.80 5.58
C LEU A 488 -6.06 -21.61 4.08
N VAL A 489 -4.99 -22.19 3.52
CA VAL A 489 -4.78 -22.24 2.08
C VAL A 489 -5.96 -22.94 1.41
N LYS A 490 -6.39 -24.08 1.95
CA LYS A 490 -7.53 -24.83 1.43
C LYS A 490 -8.85 -24.06 1.57
N GLU A 491 -9.09 -23.43 2.72
CA GLU A 491 -10.25 -22.54 2.93
C GLU A 491 -10.23 -21.35 1.94
N ALA A 492 -9.06 -20.75 1.70
CA ALA A 492 -8.90 -19.66 0.75
C ALA A 492 -9.13 -20.10 -0.71
N GLU A 493 -8.71 -21.32 -1.08
CA GLU A 493 -9.00 -21.91 -2.38
C GLU A 493 -10.51 -22.20 -2.55
N GLU A 494 -11.16 -22.78 -1.54
CA GLU A 494 -12.60 -23.01 -1.52
C GLU A 494 -13.39 -21.70 -1.63
N ASN A 495 -13.00 -20.68 -0.88
CA ASN A 495 -13.60 -19.35 -0.96
C ASN A 495 -13.42 -18.73 -2.35
N ARG A 496 -12.23 -18.83 -2.94
CA ARG A 496 -11.95 -18.33 -4.30
C ARG A 496 -12.83 -19.02 -5.34
N GLU A 497 -13.02 -20.34 -5.25
CA GLU A 497 -13.91 -21.08 -6.15
C GLU A 497 -15.38 -20.70 -5.93
N ASN A 498 -15.81 -20.47 -4.69
CA ASN A 498 -17.15 -19.98 -4.40
C ASN A 498 -17.37 -18.55 -4.94
N ASP A 499 -16.39 -17.67 -4.79
CA ASP A 499 -16.44 -16.30 -5.33
C ASP A 499 -16.51 -16.32 -6.86
N LYS A 500 -15.72 -17.18 -7.53
CA LYS A 500 -15.82 -17.38 -8.98
C LYS A 500 -17.21 -17.84 -9.41
N LYS A 501 -17.82 -18.77 -8.68
CA LYS A 501 -19.19 -19.25 -8.96
C LYS A 501 -20.22 -18.14 -8.81
N LYS A 502 -20.11 -17.32 -7.77
CA LYS A 502 -21.00 -16.17 -7.56
C LYS A 502 -20.84 -15.10 -8.64
N VAL A 503 -19.59 -14.78 -9.01
CA VAL A 503 -19.32 -13.86 -10.12
C VAL A 503 -19.90 -14.41 -11.41
N ARG A 504 -19.70 -15.71 -11.70
CA ARG A 504 -20.30 -16.39 -12.86
C ARG A 504 -21.83 -16.29 -12.85
N GLU A 505 -22.47 -16.55 -11.71
CA GLU A 505 -23.92 -16.42 -11.52
C GLU A 505 -24.39 -15.00 -11.87
N VAL A 506 -23.80 -13.98 -11.24
CA VAL A 506 -24.19 -12.58 -11.44
C VAL A 506 -23.95 -12.13 -12.87
N GLU A 507 -22.79 -12.40 -13.46
CA GLU A 507 -22.49 -12.01 -14.84
C GLU A 507 -23.43 -12.67 -15.84
N THR A 508 -23.77 -13.94 -15.65
CA THR A 508 -24.67 -14.68 -16.54
C THR A 508 -26.08 -14.12 -16.45
N ILE A 509 -26.59 -13.87 -15.23
CA ILE A 509 -27.90 -13.26 -15.02
C ILE A 509 -27.95 -11.87 -15.67
N VAL A 510 -26.96 -11.01 -15.43
CA VAL A 510 -26.94 -9.65 -15.98
C VAL A 510 -26.86 -9.66 -17.51
N LYS A 511 -26.08 -10.57 -18.11
CA LYS A 511 -26.05 -10.76 -19.57
C LYS A 511 -27.41 -11.19 -20.10
N ALA A 512 -28.07 -12.14 -19.44
CA ALA A 512 -29.40 -12.60 -19.83
C ALA A 512 -30.46 -11.49 -19.70
N GLU A 513 -30.47 -10.74 -18.60
CA GLU A 513 -31.37 -9.61 -18.39
C GLU A 513 -31.17 -8.51 -19.45
N SER A 514 -29.91 -8.20 -19.78
CA SER A 514 -29.57 -7.23 -20.83
C SER A 514 -30.08 -7.69 -22.19
N LEU A 515 -29.88 -8.97 -22.52
CA LEU A 515 -30.36 -9.57 -23.76
C LEU A 515 -31.90 -9.54 -23.83
N VAL A 516 -32.57 -9.94 -22.75
CA VAL A 516 -34.03 -9.91 -22.65
C VAL A 516 -34.54 -8.49 -22.93
N PHE A 517 -33.94 -7.49 -22.30
CA PHE A 517 -34.32 -6.09 -22.49
C PHE A 517 -34.12 -5.61 -23.93
N GLU A 518 -32.99 -5.95 -24.57
CA GLU A 518 -32.72 -5.58 -25.96
C GLU A 518 -33.74 -6.18 -26.94
N ILE A 519 -34.08 -7.46 -26.76
CA ILE A 519 -35.04 -8.14 -27.61
C ILE A 519 -36.46 -7.61 -27.36
N GLU A 520 -36.86 -7.37 -26.10
CA GLU A 520 -38.16 -6.76 -25.78
C GLU A 520 -38.31 -5.38 -26.43
N LYS A 521 -37.25 -4.57 -26.36
CA LYS A 521 -37.21 -3.27 -27.04
C LYS A 521 -37.35 -3.42 -28.54
N ALA A 522 -36.63 -4.36 -29.16
CA ALA A 522 -36.71 -4.64 -30.59
C ALA A 522 -38.13 -5.09 -31.01
N LEU A 523 -38.75 -6.00 -30.25
CA LEU A 523 -40.13 -6.47 -30.47
C LEU A 523 -41.17 -5.35 -30.36
N SER A 524 -40.91 -4.33 -29.53
CA SER A 524 -41.77 -3.16 -29.36
C SER A 524 -41.55 -2.05 -30.40
N SER A 525 -40.55 -2.19 -31.27
CA SER A 525 -40.21 -1.19 -32.29
C SER A 525 -40.98 -1.38 -33.60
N THR A 526 -41.15 -0.29 -34.36
CA THR A 526 -41.80 -0.31 -35.69
C THR A 526 -41.04 -1.15 -36.72
N GLU A 527 -39.76 -1.44 -36.50
CA GLU A 527 -38.92 -2.26 -37.38
C GLU A 527 -39.38 -3.74 -37.45
N PHE A 528 -40.14 -4.20 -36.44
CA PHE A 528 -40.72 -5.54 -36.40
C PHE A 528 -42.16 -5.63 -36.96
N GLU A 529 -42.74 -4.56 -37.50
CA GLU A 529 -44.10 -4.60 -38.08
C GLU A 529 -44.22 -5.58 -39.26
N ASN A 530 -43.16 -5.74 -40.05
CA ASN A 530 -43.12 -6.64 -41.21
C ASN A 530 -42.70 -8.08 -40.89
N THR A 531 -42.46 -8.40 -39.61
CA THR A 531 -42.08 -9.76 -39.16
C THR A 531 -43.32 -10.62 -38.95
N SER A 532 -43.30 -11.89 -39.39
CA SER A 532 -44.46 -12.78 -39.28
C SER A 532 -44.84 -13.05 -37.81
N GLN A 533 -46.14 -13.23 -37.54
CA GLN A 533 -46.62 -13.51 -36.19
C GLN A 533 -45.97 -14.76 -35.58
N ALA A 534 -45.74 -15.81 -36.39
CA ALA A 534 -45.07 -17.03 -35.96
C ALA A 534 -43.62 -16.79 -35.46
N GLN A 535 -42.89 -15.85 -36.08
CA GLN A 535 -41.55 -15.48 -35.62
C GLN A 535 -41.59 -14.68 -34.33
N LYS A 536 -42.57 -13.77 -34.17
CA LYS A 536 -42.77 -13.00 -32.93
C LYS A 536 -43.11 -13.92 -31.74
N ASP A 537 -43.98 -14.91 -31.97
CA ASP A 537 -44.38 -15.87 -30.95
C ASP A 537 -43.20 -16.76 -30.52
N ALA A 538 -42.38 -17.21 -31.48
CA ALA A 538 -41.18 -18.01 -31.19
C ALA A 538 -40.15 -17.25 -30.34
N ILE A 539 -39.87 -15.97 -30.68
CA ILE A 539 -38.96 -15.12 -29.90
C ILE A 539 -39.52 -14.85 -28.50
N THR A 540 -40.83 -14.63 -28.38
CA THR A 540 -41.49 -14.38 -27.09
C THR A 540 -41.43 -15.61 -26.18
N GLN A 541 -41.62 -16.80 -26.73
CA GLN A 541 -41.48 -18.05 -25.98
C GLN A 541 -40.07 -18.20 -25.43
N GLU A 542 -39.07 -17.97 -26.27
CA GLU A 542 -37.66 -18.08 -25.88
C GLU A 542 -37.26 -17.06 -24.82
N LEU A 543 -37.78 -15.83 -24.90
CA LEU A 543 -37.61 -14.83 -23.84
C LEU A 543 -38.20 -15.28 -22.51
N ASN A 544 -39.37 -15.91 -22.53
CA ASN A 544 -40.00 -16.41 -21.30
C ASN A 544 -39.18 -17.56 -20.70
N GLU A 545 -38.62 -18.44 -21.51
CA GLU A 545 -37.70 -19.49 -21.06
C GLU A 545 -36.45 -18.89 -20.41
N ILE A 546 -35.82 -17.88 -21.01
CA ILE A 546 -34.66 -17.18 -20.43
C ILE A 546 -35.03 -16.52 -19.09
N LYS A 547 -36.19 -15.84 -19.01
CA LYS A 547 -36.69 -15.25 -17.76
C LYS A 547 -36.95 -16.29 -16.68
N GLU A 548 -37.50 -17.44 -17.04
CA GLU A 548 -37.73 -18.54 -16.11
C GLU A 548 -36.40 -19.09 -15.57
N LEU A 549 -35.41 -19.29 -16.43
CA LEU A 549 -34.06 -19.72 -16.04
C LEU A 549 -33.37 -18.72 -15.10
N ILE A 550 -33.55 -17.40 -15.31
CA ILE A 550 -33.08 -16.36 -14.39
C ILE A 550 -33.71 -16.52 -13.00
N VAL A 551 -35.03 -16.71 -12.93
CA VAL A 551 -35.76 -16.87 -11.65
C VAL A 551 -35.36 -18.16 -10.92
N LEU A 552 -35.17 -19.25 -11.67
CA LEU A 552 -34.74 -20.54 -11.13
C LEU A 552 -33.25 -20.57 -10.74
N LYS A 553 -32.46 -19.57 -11.16
CA LYS A 553 -31.00 -19.51 -10.99
C LYS A 553 -30.28 -20.74 -11.54
N ASP A 554 -30.78 -21.30 -12.63
CA ASP A 554 -30.12 -22.40 -13.33
C ASP A 554 -29.06 -21.86 -14.30
N ILE A 555 -27.87 -21.58 -13.75
CA ILE A 555 -26.80 -20.87 -14.46
C ILE A 555 -26.22 -21.68 -15.62
N ASP A 556 -26.15 -23.01 -15.49
CA ASP A 556 -25.62 -23.86 -16.55
C ASP A 556 -26.58 -23.90 -17.74
N ALA A 557 -27.89 -24.08 -17.50
CA ALA A 557 -28.90 -24.04 -18.54
C ALA A 557 -29.03 -22.63 -19.17
N LEU A 558 -28.92 -21.57 -18.36
CA LEU A 558 -28.96 -20.19 -18.84
C LEU A 558 -27.78 -19.88 -19.76
N GLU A 559 -26.55 -20.29 -19.41
CA GLU A 559 -25.38 -20.12 -20.29
C GLU A 559 -25.51 -20.89 -21.59
N GLU A 560 -26.03 -22.13 -21.56
CA GLU A 560 -26.26 -22.92 -22.77
C GLU A 560 -27.26 -22.22 -23.69
N LYS A 561 -28.36 -21.70 -23.12
CA LYS A 561 -29.38 -20.95 -23.85
C LYS A 561 -28.83 -19.67 -24.47
N LEU A 562 -28.03 -18.90 -23.71
CA LEU A 562 -27.36 -17.69 -24.21
C LEU A 562 -26.39 -18.00 -25.35
N LYS A 563 -25.58 -19.06 -25.23
CA LYS A 563 -24.65 -19.49 -26.29
C LYS A 563 -25.38 -19.91 -27.57
N ASP A 564 -26.47 -20.65 -27.45
CA ASP A 564 -27.28 -21.06 -28.59
C ASP A 564 -27.91 -19.85 -29.28
N PHE A 565 -28.41 -18.89 -28.49
CA PHE A 565 -28.95 -17.64 -29.00
C PHE A 565 -27.89 -16.81 -29.74
N ASP A 566 -26.71 -16.60 -29.14
CA ASP A 566 -25.58 -15.88 -29.75
C ASP A 566 -25.15 -16.54 -31.07
N LYS A 567 -25.07 -17.87 -31.09
CA LYS A 567 -24.71 -18.62 -32.30
C LYS A 567 -25.74 -18.41 -33.41
N ARG A 568 -27.04 -18.49 -33.10
CA ARG A 568 -28.11 -18.21 -34.07
C ARG A 568 -28.07 -16.77 -34.59
N MET A 569 -27.76 -15.80 -33.72
CA MET A 569 -27.60 -14.40 -34.12
C MET A 569 -26.41 -14.21 -35.06
N GLN A 570 -25.27 -14.85 -34.78
CA GLN A 570 -24.10 -14.83 -35.66
C GLN A 570 -24.39 -15.48 -37.01
N ASP A 571 -25.05 -16.63 -37.02
CA ASP A 571 -25.45 -17.33 -38.25
C ASP A 571 -26.40 -16.43 -39.08
N ALA A 572 -27.37 -15.78 -38.44
CA ALA A 572 -28.28 -14.84 -39.11
C ALA A 572 -27.55 -13.62 -39.71
N LEU A 573 -26.62 -13.02 -38.97
CA LEU A 573 -25.78 -11.90 -39.45
C LEU A 573 -24.86 -12.32 -40.61
N GLN A 574 -24.35 -13.55 -40.58
CA GLN A 574 -23.52 -14.09 -41.65
C GLN A 574 -24.33 -14.38 -42.91
N ILE A 575 -25.57 -14.87 -42.77
CA ILE A 575 -26.52 -15.02 -43.88
C ILE A 575 -26.86 -13.66 -44.48
N LEU A 576 -27.11 -12.64 -43.66
CA LEU A 576 -27.38 -11.27 -44.12
C LEU A 576 -26.18 -10.70 -44.91
N ARG A 577 -24.95 -10.81 -44.38
CA ARG A 577 -23.72 -10.40 -45.09
C ARG A 577 -23.50 -11.15 -46.41
N ASN A 578 -23.85 -12.44 -46.46
CA ASN A 578 -23.72 -13.24 -47.67
C ASN A 578 -24.86 -12.97 -48.67
N SER A 579 -26.03 -12.50 -48.21
CA SER A 579 -27.15 -12.11 -49.06
C SER A 579 -27.01 -10.70 -49.64
N GLU A 580 -26.13 -9.86 -49.09
CA GLU A 580 -25.69 -8.59 -49.70
C GLU A 580 -24.55 -8.77 -50.73
N TYR A 581 -24.05 -10.00 -50.95
CA TYR A 581 -23.12 -10.27 -52.04
C TYR A 581 -23.88 -10.50 -53.36
N ASP A 582 -24.04 -9.44 -54.14
CA ASP A 582 -24.48 -9.52 -55.53
C ASP A 582 -23.29 -9.89 -56.45
N PRO A 583 -23.26 -11.10 -57.06
CA PRO A 583 -22.21 -11.48 -58.00
C PRO A 583 -22.26 -10.69 -59.33
N ASN A 584 -23.26 -9.82 -59.53
CA ASN A 584 -23.39 -8.90 -60.66
C ASN A 584 -23.19 -7.42 -60.31
N TYR A 585 -22.73 -7.09 -59.09
CA TYR A 585 -22.38 -5.70 -58.77
C TYR A 585 -21.16 -5.24 -59.59
N LYS A 586 -21.43 -4.54 -60.70
CA LYS A 586 -20.45 -3.67 -61.35
C LYS A 586 -20.50 -2.31 -60.64
N PRO A 587 -19.37 -1.78 -60.13
CA PRO A 587 -19.36 -0.42 -59.61
C PRO A 587 -19.76 0.53 -60.73
N LYS A 588 -20.63 1.49 -60.45
CA LYS A 588 -20.78 2.65 -61.34
C LYS A 588 -19.46 3.40 -61.31
N GLU A 589 -18.78 3.47 -62.46
CA GLU A 589 -17.77 4.50 -62.70
C GLU A 589 -18.45 5.86 -62.64
N GLU A 590 -18.34 6.54 -61.50
CA GLU A 590 -18.37 8.01 -61.52
C GLU A 590 -17.06 8.47 -62.14
N LYS A 591 -17.15 9.09 -63.32
CA LYS A 591 -16.06 9.88 -63.88
C LYS A 591 -15.75 11.01 -62.92
N TYR A 592 -14.67 10.88 -62.17
CA TYR A 592 -13.92 12.04 -61.70
C TYR A 592 -13.03 12.46 -62.86
N ASP A 593 -13.24 13.68 -63.36
CA ASP A 593 -12.29 14.32 -64.26
C ASP A 593 -10.92 14.35 -63.56
N GLU A 594 -9.88 13.90 -64.26
CA GLU A 594 -8.49 14.06 -63.85
C GLU A 594 -8.22 15.56 -63.64
N ILE A 595 -8.13 15.99 -62.38
CA ILE A 595 -7.44 17.23 -62.05
C ILE A 595 -5.94 16.94 -62.21
N VAL A 596 -5.41 17.30 -63.39
CA VAL A 596 -3.98 17.43 -63.61
C VAL A 596 -3.47 18.55 -62.69
N ILE A 597 -2.87 18.17 -61.57
CA ILE A 597 -2.16 19.10 -60.69
C ILE A 597 -0.86 19.49 -61.41
N ASN A 598 -0.82 20.70 -61.95
CA ASN A 598 0.42 21.29 -62.46
C ASN A 598 1.39 21.54 -61.30
N ASP A 599 2.69 21.40 -61.58
CA ASP A 599 3.77 21.50 -60.57
C ASP A 599 3.85 22.86 -59.84
N SER A 600 3.13 23.89 -60.29
CA SER A 600 2.99 25.17 -59.59
C SER A 600 2.18 25.09 -58.30
N ASP A 601 1.25 24.14 -58.18
CA ASP A 601 0.35 24.04 -57.02
C ASP A 601 0.94 23.14 -55.90
N LYS A 602 1.91 22.28 -56.25
CA LYS A 602 2.70 21.52 -55.27
C LYS A 602 3.70 22.40 -54.52
N GLU A 603 4.21 23.47 -55.12
CA GLU A 603 5.10 24.42 -54.45
C GLU A 603 4.37 25.39 -53.50
N ALA A 604 3.08 25.67 -53.75
CA ALA A 604 2.25 26.50 -52.87
C ALA A 604 1.87 25.74 -51.58
N ALA A 605 1.45 24.47 -51.70
CA ALA A 605 1.11 23.63 -50.54
C ALA A 605 2.33 23.31 -49.65
N LYS A 606 3.53 23.19 -50.25
CA LYS A 606 4.79 22.97 -49.50
C LYS A 606 5.22 24.22 -48.72
N LYS A 607 4.87 25.43 -49.18
CA LYS A 607 5.16 26.70 -48.50
C LYS A 607 4.22 27.03 -47.33
N GLU A 608 3.00 26.46 -47.30
CA GLU A 608 2.09 26.60 -46.17
C GLU A 608 2.39 25.60 -45.04
N ILE A 609 2.75 24.37 -45.37
CA ILE A 609 3.15 23.35 -44.38
C ILE A 609 4.50 23.71 -43.72
N ASP A 610 5.45 24.31 -44.46
CA ASP A 610 6.71 24.82 -43.90
C ASP A 610 6.55 26.09 -43.04
N LYS A 611 5.39 26.79 -43.11
CA LYS A 611 5.09 27.95 -42.25
C LYS A 611 4.49 27.53 -40.91
N GLU A 612 3.65 26.50 -40.87
CA GLU A 612 3.09 25.97 -39.61
C GLU A 612 4.14 25.19 -38.79
N VAL A 613 5.03 24.43 -39.45
CA VAL A 613 6.10 23.67 -38.76
C VAL A 613 7.24 24.56 -38.23
N LYS A 614 7.41 25.78 -38.78
CA LYS A 614 8.36 26.80 -38.26
C LYS A 614 7.80 27.68 -37.14
N SER A 615 6.47 27.72 -36.93
CA SER A 615 5.87 28.43 -35.79
C SER A 615 5.86 27.62 -34.48
N GLU A 616 5.89 26.29 -34.54
CA GLU A 616 5.94 25.44 -33.33
C GLU A 616 7.36 25.14 -32.83
N SER A 617 8.40 25.31 -33.66
CA SER A 617 9.80 25.05 -33.29
C SER A 617 10.55 26.28 -32.72
N ALA A 618 9.92 27.46 -32.67
CA ALA A 618 10.51 28.68 -32.10
C ALA A 618 10.07 29.02 -30.66
N SER A 619 9.16 28.24 -30.04
CA SER A 619 8.61 28.52 -28.70
C SER A 619 9.30 27.78 -27.54
N LYS A 620 10.34 26.97 -27.82
CA LYS A 620 11.16 26.30 -26.80
C LYS A 620 12.62 26.76 -26.84
N THR A 621 12.86 28.03 -26.54
CA THR A 621 14.10 28.47 -25.88
C THR A 621 13.99 29.92 -25.39
N LYS A 622 14.47 30.16 -24.16
CA LYS A 622 14.76 31.46 -23.50
C LYS A 622 13.68 32.09 -22.60
N SER A 623 13.80 31.74 -21.31
CA SER A 623 13.92 32.64 -20.15
C SER A 623 12.92 33.78 -19.96
N VAL A 624 12.04 33.64 -18.96
CA VAL A 624 11.25 34.76 -18.40
C VAL A 624 11.93 35.28 -17.11
N LYS A 625 12.49 36.49 -17.20
CA LYS A 625 12.62 37.43 -16.08
C LYS A 625 11.26 38.13 -15.89
N VAL A 626 10.83 38.26 -14.64
CA VAL A 626 9.57 38.91 -14.25
C VAL A 626 9.73 40.43 -14.21
N SER A 627 8.82 41.17 -14.86
CA SER A 627 8.51 42.56 -14.52
C SER A 627 7.09 42.99 -14.95
N LYS A 628 6.28 43.31 -13.92
CA LYS A 628 5.08 44.18 -13.76
C LYS A 628 4.15 44.52 -14.95
N PRO A 629 2.81 44.50 -14.75
CA PRO A 629 1.84 45.09 -15.67
C PRO A 629 1.57 46.58 -15.39
N LYS A 630 1.28 47.34 -16.45
CA LYS A 630 0.86 48.76 -16.45
C LYS A 630 -0.66 48.88 -16.59
N GLU A 631 -1.14 49.96 -15.98
CA GLU A 631 -2.51 50.49 -15.93
C GLU A 631 -3.05 50.99 -17.27
N GLU A 632 -4.39 51.12 -17.32
CA GLU A 632 -5.11 52.11 -18.12
C GLU A 632 -6.32 52.68 -17.33
N PRO A 633 -6.87 53.86 -17.70
CA PRO A 633 -7.03 54.99 -16.77
C PRO A 633 -8.48 55.37 -16.44
N LYS A 634 -8.68 56.20 -15.39
CA LYS A 634 -9.91 56.99 -15.17
C LYS A 634 -9.63 58.42 -14.68
N LYS A 635 -10.49 59.33 -15.14
CA LYS A 635 -10.45 60.81 -15.07
C LYS A 635 -10.80 61.41 -13.70
N GLU A 636 -10.40 62.68 -13.58
CA GLU A 636 -10.52 63.69 -12.52
C GLU A 636 -11.90 63.90 -11.87
N GLU A 637 -11.92 64.31 -10.59
CA GLU A 637 -12.49 65.62 -10.16
C GLU A 637 -12.04 66.05 -8.74
N LYS A 638 -11.96 67.37 -8.52
CA LYS A 638 -11.41 68.07 -7.34
C LYS A 638 -12.48 68.42 -6.29
N ALA A 639 -12.12 68.44 -5.00
CA ALA A 639 -12.70 69.36 -4.01
C ALA A 639 -11.73 69.66 -2.83
N LYS A 640 -11.88 70.87 -2.25
CA LYS A 640 -10.95 71.61 -1.36
C LYS A 640 -11.42 71.68 0.11
N LYS A 641 -10.51 72.20 0.97
CA LYS A 641 -10.63 73.00 2.23
C LYS A 641 -10.45 72.24 3.56
N GLU A 642 -9.38 72.46 4.33
CA GLU A 642 -9.01 73.59 5.26
C GLU A 642 -9.80 73.55 6.60
N THR A 643 -9.25 73.09 7.73
CA THR A 643 -8.37 73.73 8.78
C THR A 643 -9.10 74.18 10.05
N LYS A 644 -8.63 73.75 11.24
CA LYS A 644 -8.18 74.55 12.43
C LYS A 644 -8.24 73.77 13.77
N SER A 645 -7.08 73.63 14.44
CA SER A 645 -6.64 74.22 15.75
C SER A 645 -7.07 73.46 17.02
N SER A 646 -6.20 72.79 17.80
CA SER A 646 -5.18 73.24 18.80
C SER A 646 -5.71 73.52 20.22
N LYS A 647 -5.17 72.82 21.25
CA LYS A 647 -4.70 73.28 22.60
C LYS A 647 -4.60 72.11 23.62
N SER A 648 -3.39 71.81 24.13
CA SER A 648 -2.83 72.09 25.49
C SER A 648 -3.37 71.16 26.62
N SER A 649 -2.61 70.21 27.19
CA SER A 649 -1.53 70.27 28.21
C SER A 649 -2.00 69.90 29.63
N THR A 650 -1.18 69.09 30.34
CA THR A 650 -1.12 68.80 31.81
C THR A 650 -2.31 68.01 32.42
N THR A 651 -2.20 66.99 33.31
CA THR A 651 -1.31 66.79 34.47
C THR A 651 -1.47 65.36 35.09
N LYS A 652 -0.40 64.83 35.71
CA LYS A 652 -0.31 63.99 36.95
C LYS A 652 -1.10 62.65 37.13
N LYS A 653 -0.33 61.55 37.15
CA LYS A 653 -0.10 60.52 38.22
C LYS A 653 -1.26 59.64 38.80
N PRO A 654 -0.93 58.48 39.42
CA PRO A 654 -1.69 57.22 39.34
C PRO A 654 -2.40 56.79 40.63
N ASN A 655 -3.27 55.78 40.58
CA ASN A 655 -3.39 54.75 41.63
C ASN A 655 -4.39 53.61 41.29
N LYS A 656 -3.99 52.39 41.69
CA LYS A 656 -4.76 51.26 42.28
C LYS A 656 -6.14 50.95 41.69
N LYS A 657 -6.43 49.70 41.27
CA LYS A 657 -6.41 48.47 42.08
C LYS A 657 -6.42 47.25 41.15
#